data_AF-A0A6P6UVT9-F1
#
_entry.id   AF-A0A6P6UVT9-F1
#
_cell.length_a   1.000
_cell.length_b   1.000
_cell.length_c   1.000
_cell.angle_alpha   90.00
_cell.angle_beta   90.00
_cell.angle_gamma   90.00
#
_symmetry.space_group_name_H-M   'P 1'
#
loop_
_entity.id
_entity.type
_entity.pdbx_description
1 polymer ?
#
loop_
_entity_poly.entity_id
_entity_poly.type
_entity_poly.pdbx_seq_one_letter_code
_entity_poly.pdbx_strand_id
1 'polypeptide(L)'
;MEGKESHHRHHPLLTRARRGGGGYGHGFSPSQIQALSAVCEAFLPSLSPPSDAISHSQGDPQLHNEAALEYYYKASGSQSPFPDEVAEILVKRGLPEGLSVVKLVLKLLSTRLGTLLVCGLICLNWKWPFVHKFSELPVKKRETILQKWSTETFLIPLRIVFLMIKIMCCYVFFSWTDENYKSRTLDAIGYNTDAREDKIRPRKERPLEKGVIETLYENDSTLKTSLIQKGLFVEEEPNEDLYKIKCDVVIVGSGCGGGVAAAILAASGHKVLVLEKGHYFVPEDYSGLEGPSFEELYLSGAKLTTVDGKVLLLAGSTVGGGSAVNWSASIKTPDHVLKEWSVDRKIPFYGTSAYQSAMDEVFKRIGVTKNCTVESFQNEIIKQGCEKLGLEAGQVARNSSENHYCGSCGYGCKTGDKKGTDSTWLVDAVNNGAVILTGCKAEKFILGNNKNEEMRRRCRGVIAAVEGRNITKRKLHIEARVTISACGSLMTPPLLVSTGLKNKNIGHNLHLHPVLFAWGYFPESKSKIKGNSYEGGIITRLHKVQTGDSNNNCIIESAALGPGACASLLPWISGNDMKDQMSKYARTARIFALIRDEGSGEVREEGRVTYHLNEMDKEHLKLGLRQCLRILIAAGAVEVGTYRSDGQRLRCDGIKNEDVEEFLDTIVADPGPKSAAEYWTIYCSAHQLSSCRMGSTEEDGAVDENGESWEAEGLFLCDGSVIPSAIGVNPMITIQSTAFCISKKIAESLKQGKFCFDDSSRA
;
A
#
# COMPACT_ATOMS: atom_id res chain seq x y z
N MET A 1 25.63 27.01 24.75
CA MET A 1 25.83 27.43 23.35
C MET A 1 24.67 26.87 22.56
N GLU A 2 23.71 27.74 22.24
CA GLU A 2 22.51 27.41 21.48
C GLU A 2 22.91 26.93 20.09
N GLY A 3 22.71 25.63 19.83
CA GLY A 3 22.89 25.05 18.52
C GLY A 3 21.77 25.53 17.62
N LYS A 4 22.13 26.16 16.49
CA LYS A 4 21.21 26.46 15.40
C LYS A 4 20.57 25.15 14.92
N GLU A 5 19.35 24.85 15.38
CA GLU A 5 18.49 23.86 14.75
C GLU A 5 18.27 24.30 13.31
N SER A 6 18.81 23.56 12.35
CA SER A 6 18.42 23.73 10.95
C SER A 6 16.93 23.43 10.86
N HIS A 7 16.12 24.44 10.58
CA HIS A 7 14.68 24.31 10.31
C HIS A 7 14.46 23.43 9.07
N HIS A 8 14.50 22.10 9.22
CA HIS A 8 14.02 21.19 8.20
C HIS A 8 12.49 21.34 8.12
N ARG A 9 11.98 21.72 6.95
CA ARG A 9 10.55 21.97 6.68
C ARG A 9 9.66 20.74 6.85
N HIS A 10 10.23 19.53 6.78
CA HIS A 10 9.54 18.23 6.83
C HIS A 10 10.37 17.23 7.64
N HIS A 11 9.79 16.09 8.01
CA HIS A 11 10.49 15.08 8.79
C HIS A 11 11.61 14.39 8.00
N PRO A 12 12.83 14.19 8.55
CA PRO A 12 13.95 13.62 7.82
C PRO A 12 13.67 12.26 7.14
N LEU A 13 12.91 11.36 7.79
CA LEU A 13 12.50 10.07 7.21
C LEU A 13 11.57 10.19 6.00
N LEU A 14 10.77 11.25 5.93
CA LEU A 14 9.86 11.53 4.81
C LEU A 14 10.51 12.43 3.76
N THR A 15 11.81 12.65 3.89
CA THR A 15 12.63 13.39 2.94
C THR A 15 13.78 12.51 2.49
N ARG A 16 14.34 12.80 1.33
CA ARG A 16 15.56 12.13 0.93
C ARG A 16 16.73 12.72 1.72
N ALA A 17 17.09 12.11 2.84
CA ALA A 17 18.24 12.55 3.63
C ALA A 17 19.53 12.46 2.79
N ARG A 18 20.45 13.41 2.99
CA ARG A 18 21.82 13.35 2.45
C ARG A 18 22.42 11.99 2.79
N ARG A 19 22.74 11.16 1.79
CA ARG A 19 23.67 10.04 1.99
C ARG A 19 25.03 10.67 2.25
N GLY A 20 25.34 10.92 3.52
CA GLY A 20 26.59 11.54 3.92
C GLY A 20 27.76 10.62 3.62
N GLY A 21 28.41 10.79 2.47
CA GLY A 21 29.74 10.26 2.13
C GLY A 21 29.96 8.74 2.12
N GLY A 22 29.09 7.95 2.76
CA GLY A 22 29.11 6.49 2.75
C GLY A 22 28.58 5.96 1.43
N GLY A 23 29.38 5.15 0.73
CA GLY A 23 28.97 4.50 -0.51
C GLY A 23 27.74 3.59 -0.35
N TYR A 24 27.26 3.07 -1.47
CA TYR A 24 26.14 2.12 -1.50
C TYR A 24 26.51 0.79 -0.84
N GLY A 25 25.58 0.21 -0.06
CA GLY A 25 25.74 -1.01 0.73
C GLY A 25 25.09 -2.26 0.12
N HIS A 26 24.55 -2.17 -1.10
CA HIS A 26 23.76 -3.21 -1.76
C HIS A 26 24.49 -4.55 -2.04
N GLY A 27 25.83 -4.58 -1.98
CA GLY A 27 26.62 -5.81 -2.15
C GLY A 27 26.63 -6.44 -3.57
N PHE A 28 26.17 -5.74 -4.61
CA PHE A 28 26.45 -6.09 -6.01
C PHE A 28 27.91 -5.78 -6.38
N SER A 29 28.51 -6.60 -7.25
CA SER A 29 29.86 -6.33 -7.78
C SER A 29 29.85 -5.15 -8.77
N PRO A 30 30.99 -4.49 -9.02
CA PRO A 30 31.07 -3.42 -10.03
C PRO A 30 30.61 -3.88 -11.42
N SER A 31 30.90 -5.12 -11.80
CA SER A 31 30.45 -5.69 -13.07
C SER A 31 28.93 -5.90 -13.13
N GLN A 32 28.30 -6.33 -12.02
CA GLN A 32 26.85 -6.44 -11.95
C GLN A 32 26.17 -5.06 -12.00
N ILE A 33 26.74 -4.04 -11.35
CA ILE A 33 26.25 -2.66 -11.45
C ILE A 33 26.39 -2.11 -12.87
N GLN A 34 27.49 -2.41 -13.57
CA GLN A 34 27.63 -2.06 -14.98
C GLN A 34 26.55 -2.72 -15.86
N ALA A 35 26.28 -4.01 -15.65
CA ALA A 35 25.21 -4.72 -16.35
C ALA A 35 23.82 -4.13 -16.01
N LEU A 36 23.56 -3.83 -14.73
CA LEU A 36 22.33 -3.22 -14.26
C LEU A 36 22.12 -1.83 -14.87
N SER A 37 23.16 -0.98 -14.87
CA SER A 37 23.14 0.34 -15.51
C SER A 37 22.79 0.22 -17.00
N ALA A 38 23.34 -0.78 -17.70
CA ALA A 38 23.01 -1.04 -19.09
C ALA A 38 21.57 -1.52 -19.30
N VAL A 39 20.99 -2.27 -18.35
CA VAL A 39 19.57 -2.65 -18.38
C VAL A 39 18.69 -1.42 -18.13
N CYS A 40 19.02 -0.59 -17.14
CA CYS A 40 18.30 0.65 -16.84
C CYS A 40 18.32 1.65 -18.01
N GLU A 41 19.44 1.77 -18.73
CA GLU A 41 19.52 2.58 -19.96
C GLU A 41 18.59 2.06 -21.05
N ALA A 42 18.45 0.74 -21.20
CA ALA A 42 17.52 0.18 -22.18
C ALA A 42 16.06 0.48 -21.81
N PHE A 43 15.72 0.48 -20.51
CA PHE A 43 14.38 0.86 -20.07
C PHE A 43 14.08 2.35 -20.28
N LEU A 44 15.07 3.21 -20.02
CA LEU A 44 14.96 4.67 -20.09
C LEU A 44 16.19 5.25 -20.80
N PRO A 45 16.25 5.22 -22.14
CA PRO A 45 17.41 5.63 -22.90
C PRO A 45 17.49 7.15 -23.07
N SER A 46 18.68 7.65 -23.38
CA SER A 46 18.85 9.02 -23.87
C SER A 46 18.35 9.12 -25.32
N LEU A 47 17.41 10.03 -25.57
CA LEU A 47 16.73 10.22 -26.85
C LEU A 47 16.74 11.69 -27.25
N SER A 48 16.51 11.95 -28.55
CA SER A 48 16.16 13.29 -29.02
C SER A 48 14.67 13.55 -28.80
N PRO A 49 14.26 14.78 -28.44
CA PRO A 49 12.85 15.12 -28.32
C PRO A 49 12.11 14.91 -29.66
N PRO A 50 10.85 14.44 -29.65
CA PRO A 50 10.05 14.34 -30.87
C PRO A 50 9.82 15.73 -31.49
N SER A 51 9.84 15.83 -32.83
CA SER A 51 9.58 17.08 -33.55
C SER A 51 8.20 17.67 -33.23
N ASP A 52 7.19 16.81 -33.03
CA ASP A 52 5.82 17.20 -32.68
C ASP A 52 5.66 17.64 -31.22
N ALA A 53 6.57 17.19 -30.34
CA ALA A 53 6.60 17.65 -28.95
C ALA A 53 7.09 19.12 -28.85
N ILE A 54 7.77 19.61 -29.89
CA ILE A 54 8.25 21.00 -30.02
C ILE A 54 7.24 21.86 -30.80
N SER A 55 6.39 21.30 -31.67
CA SER A 55 5.43 22.10 -32.47
C SER A 55 4.13 22.42 -31.72
N HIS A 56 3.70 21.56 -30.78
CA HIS A 56 2.58 21.86 -29.87
C HIS A 56 2.92 22.90 -28.78
N SER A 57 4.16 23.40 -28.71
CA SER A 57 4.62 24.40 -27.73
C SER A 57 4.24 25.85 -28.08
N GLN A 58 3.80 26.12 -29.31
CA GLN A 58 3.37 27.46 -29.73
C GLN A 58 1.93 27.74 -29.27
N GLY A 59 1.68 27.90 -27.98
CA GLY A 59 0.35 28.33 -27.51
C GLY A 59 0.10 28.51 -26.01
N ASP A 60 0.93 27.97 -25.11
CA ASP A 60 0.57 27.96 -23.67
C ASP A 60 1.75 28.32 -22.73
N PRO A 61 1.69 29.47 -22.02
CA PRO A 61 2.76 29.94 -21.14
C PRO A 61 2.77 29.29 -19.74
N GLN A 62 1.79 28.48 -19.34
CA GLN A 62 1.72 27.93 -17.99
C GLN A 62 2.28 26.51 -17.83
N LEU A 63 2.41 25.75 -18.91
CA LEU A 63 2.49 24.30 -18.75
C LEU A 63 3.83 23.65 -19.10
N HIS A 64 4.64 24.13 -20.06
CA HIS A 64 5.78 23.31 -20.50
C HIS A 64 7.06 24.13 -20.69
N ASN A 65 8.02 23.93 -19.79
CA ASN A 65 9.38 24.42 -19.93
C ASN A 65 10.10 23.54 -20.96
N GLU A 66 10.24 24.01 -22.20
CA GLU A 66 10.92 23.28 -23.30
C GLU A 66 12.28 22.71 -22.86
N ALA A 67 13.01 23.43 -21.99
CA ALA A 67 14.28 22.96 -21.46
C ALA A 67 14.15 21.76 -20.49
N ALA A 68 13.04 21.67 -19.74
CA ALA A 68 12.75 20.50 -18.90
C ALA A 68 12.41 19.28 -19.76
N LEU A 69 11.64 19.47 -20.84
CA LEU A 69 11.31 18.40 -21.78
C LEU A 69 12.55 17.89 -22.52
N GLU A 70 13.40 18.81 -23.01
CA GLU A 70 14.67 18.45 -23.63
C GLU A 70 15.59 17.69 -22.65
N TYR A 71 15.68 18.15 -21.41
CA TYR A 71 16.41 17.44 -20.35
C TYR A 71 15.85 16.04 -20.12
N TYR A 72 14.53 15.89 -20.04
CA TYR A 72 13.86 14.61 -19.80
C TYR A 72 14.16 13.58 -20.90
N TYR A 73 14.06 13.97 -22.17
CA TYR A 73 14.39 13.08 -23.29
C TYR A 73 15.88 12.71 -23.30
N LYS A 74 16.78 13.63 -22.92
CA LYS A 74 18.22 13.36 -22.81
C LYS A 74 18.63 12.55 -21.56
N ALA A 75 17.87 12.60 -20.48
CA ALA A 75 18.15 11.84 -19.25
C ALA A 75 18.11 10.33 -19.50
N SER A 76 18.91 9.55 -18.77
CA SER A 76 19.01 8.10 -18.96
C SER A 76 18.94 7.36 -17.62
N GLY A 77 18.31 6.19 -17.60
CA GLY A 77 18.29 5.29 -16.44
C GLY A 77 19.68 4.77 -16.03
N SER A 78 20.70 4.90 -16.89
CA SER A 78 22.09 4.58 -16.53
C SER A 78 22.80 5.65 -15.71
N GLN A 79 22.25 6.87 -15.62
CA GLN A 79 22.89 7.98 -14.94
C GLN A 79 22.95 7.74 -13.42
N SER A 80 24.09 8.09 -12.82
CA SER A 80 24.18 8.12 -11.36
C SER A 80 23.18 9.15 -10.81
N PRO A 81 22.45 8.85 -9.73
CA PRO A 81 22.57 7.68 -8.84
C PRO A 81 21.63 6.49 -9.13
N PHE A 82 20.93 6.45 -10.27
CA PHE A 82 19.79 5.54 -10.44
C PHE A 82 20.12 4.04 -10.35
N PRO A 83 21.17 3.49 -11.02
CA PRO A 83 21.45 2.06 -10.95
C PRO A 83 21.76 1.55 -9.54
N ASP A 84 22.52 2.33 -8.76
CA ASP A 84 22.87 1.95 -7.39
C ASP A 84 21.65 2.02 -6.46
N GLU A 85 20.75 2.98 -6.69
CA GLU A 85 19.49 3.10 -5.95
C GLU A 85 18.51 1.97 -6.28
N VAL A 86 18.46 1.56 -7.55
CA VAL A 86 17.73 0.34 -7.96
C VAL A 86 18.28 -0.88 -7.24
N ALA A 87 19.61 -1.03 -7.17
CA ALA A 87 20.25 -2.15 -6.47
C ALA A 87 19.94 -2.15 -4.95
N GLU A 88 19.95 -0.99 -4.30
CA GLU A 88 19.57 -0.84 -2.89
C GLU A 88 18.13 -1.28 -2.63
N ILE A 89 17.18 -0.82 -3.44
CA ILE A 89 15.76 -1.16 -3.25
C ILE A 89 15.54 -2.65 -3.50
N LEU A 90 16.18 -3.24 -4.53
CA LEU A 90 16.11 -4.67 -4.79
C LEU A 90 16.56 -5.51 -3.59
N VAL A 91 17.62 -5.08 -2.89
CA VAL A 91 18.15 -5.78 -1.72
C VAL A 91 17.25 -5.59 -0.49
N LYS A 92 16.76 -4.37 -0.28
CA LYS A 92 15.97 -4.03 0.91
C LYS A 92 14.53 -4.57 0.85
N ARG A 93 13.93 -4.63 -0.34
CA ARG A 93 12.49 -4.83 -0.51
C ARG A 93 12.12 -6.01 -1.43
N GLY A 94 13.07 -6.56 -2.18
CA GLY A 94 12.82 -7.72 -3.04
C GLY A 94 12.71 -9.03 -2.26
N LEU A 95 11.95 -9.99 -2.79
CA LEU A 95 11.94 -11.36 -2.26
C LEU A 95 13.35 -11.98 -2.40
N PRO A 96 13.88 -12.68 -1.38
CA PRO A 96 15.24 -13.23 -1.40
C PRO A 96 15.54 -14.14 -2.61
N GLU A 97 14.59 -14.97 -3.01
CA GLU A 97 14.74 -15.86 -4.17
C GLU A 97 14.82 -15.06 -5.47
N GLY A 98 13.95 -14.06 -5.64
CA GLY A 98 13.97 -13.17 -6.79
C GLY A 98 15.28 -12.38 -6.89
N LEU A 99 15.76 -11.84 -5.76
CA LEU A 99 17.05 -11.15 -5.69
C LEU A 99 18.22 -12.05 -6.08
N SER A 100 18.20 -13.31 -5.64
CA SER A 100 19.24 -14.29 -5.99
C SER A 100 19.27 -14.55 -7.50
N VAL A 101 18.10 -14.67 -8.14
CA VAL A 101 17.97 -14.81 -9.60
C VAL A 101 18.47 -13.55 -10.32
N VAL A 102 18.10 -12.35 -9.85
CA VAL A 102 18.60 -11.08 -10.42
C VAL A 102 20.12 -11.00 -10.36
N LYS A 103 20.73 -11.32 -9.20
CA LYS A 103 22.19 -11.35 -9.04
C LYS A 103 22.86 -12.32 -10.01
N LEU A 104 22.29 -13.53 -10.18
CA LEU A 104 22.79 -14.52 -11.11
C LEU A 104 22.73 -14.02 -12.57
N VAL A 105 21.58 -13.50 -13.01
CA VAL A 105 21.41 -13.01 -14.39
C VAL A 105 22.35 -11.83 -14.67
N LEU A 106 22.48 -10.87 -13.75
CA LEU A 106 23.42 -9.75 -13.91
C LEU A 106 24.89 -10.22 -13.97
N LYS A 107 25.24 -11.27 -13.24
CA LYS A 107 26.57 -11.90 -13.32
C LYS A 107 26.78 -12.55 -14.70
N LEU A 108 25.77 -13.20 -15.27
CA LEU A 108 25.86 -13.77 -16.62
C LEU A 108 26.01 -12.66 -17.68
N LEU A 109 25.20 -11.60 -17.61
CA LEU A 109 25.28 -10.42 -18.49
C LEU A 109 26.63 -9.69 -18.43
N SER A 110 27.37 -9.86 -17.33
CA SER A 110 28.72 -9.30 -17.16
C SER A 110 29.80 -10.03 -17.98
N THR A 111 29.49 -11.18 -18.58
CA THR A 111 30.43 -12.01 -19.35
C THR A 111 29.92 -12.23 -20.78
N ARG A 112 30.82 -12.46 -21.74
CA ARG A 112 30.45 -12.70 -23.14
C ARG A 112 29.65 -14.01 -23.29
N LEU A 113 30.15 -15.10 -22.72
CA LEU A 113 29.47 -16.41 -22.77
C LEU A 113 28.13 -16.40 -22.03
N GLY A 114 28.06 -15.76 -20.86
CA GLY A 114 26.81 -15.61 -20.13
C GLY A 114 25.80 -14.73 -20.88
N THR A 115 26.25 -13.66 -21.53
CA THR A 115 25.39 -12.85 -22.41
C THR A 115 24.84 -13.69 -23.57
N LEU A 116 25.67 -14.49 -24.24
CA LEU A 116 25.21 -15.41 -25.28
C LEU A 116 24.17 -16.40 -24.76
N LEU A 117 24.36 -16.93 -23.55
CA LEU A 117 23.43 -17.88 -22.92
C LEU A 117 22.05 -17.26 -22.68
N VAL A 118 21.97 -16.05 -22.11
CA VAL A 118 20.69 -15.44 -21.69
C VAL A 118 20.08 -14.46 -22.69
N CYS A 119 20.86 -13.99 -23.67
CA CYS A 119 20.41 -13.05 -24.71
C CYS A 119 20.30 -13.71 -26.10
N GLY A 120 20.82 -14.94 -26.25
CA GLY A 120 20.88 -15.65 -27.51
C GLY A 120 21.73 -14.94 -28.57
N LEU A 121 21.46 -15.24 -29.85
CA LEU A 121 22.28 -14.78 -30.98
C LEU A 121 22.26 -13.26 -31.21
N ILE A 122 21.39 -12.49 -30.54
CA ILE A 122 21.31 -11.03 -30.69
C ILE A 122 22.61 -10.36 -30.25
N CYS A 123 23.34 -10.95 -29.30
CA CYS A 123 24.60 -10.41 -28.81
C CYS A 123 25.79 -10.63 -29.76
N LEU A 124 25.58 -11.31 -30.90
CA LEU A 124 26.62 -11.55 -31.89
C LEU A 124 26.86 -10.32 -32.78
N ASN A 125 28.11 -10.19 -33.23
CA ASN A 125 28.56 -9.21 -34.20
C ASN A 125 29.50 -9.88 -35.20
N TRP A 126 29.48 -9.40 -36.45
CA TRP A 126 30.39 -9.88 -37.49
C TRP A 126 31.80 -9.31 -37.37
N LYS A 127 31.99 -8.29 -36.53
CA LYS A 127 33.30 -7.72 -36.19
C LYS A 127 33.79 -8.29 -34.86
N TRP A 128 35.09 -8.61 -34.78
CA TRP A 128 35.71 -9.10 -33.55
C TRP A 128 35.68 -8.02 -32.44
N PRO A 129 35.34 -8.36 -31.17
CA PRO A 129 34.93 -9.68 -30.67
C PRO A 129 33.53 -10.09 -31.16
N PHE A 130 33.39 -11.33 -31.65
CA PHE A 130 32.12 -11.80 -32.23
C PHE A 130 30.96 -11.90 -31.23
N VAL A 131 31.27 -11.96 -29.93
CA VAL A 131 30.28 -11.99 -28.83
C VAL A 131 30.58 -10.83 -27.90
N HIS A 132 29.60 -9.96 -27.70
CA HIS A 132 29.71 -8.80 -26.81
C HIS A 132 29.09 -9.10 -25.43
N LYS A 133 29.59 -8.43 -24.40
CA LYS A 133 28.86 -8.35 -23.11
C LYS A 133 27.60 -7.52 -23.30
N PHE A 134 26.59 -7.70 -22.45
CA PHE A 134 25.35 -6.94 -22.54
C PHE A 134 25.57 -5.41 -22.54
N SER A 135 26.46 -4.91 -21.68
CA SER A 135 26.80 -3.48 -21.58
C SER A 135 27.54 -2.92 -22.80
N GLU A 136 28.14 -3.78 -23.63
CA GLU A 136 28.82 -3.38 -24.87
C GLU A 136 27.86 -3.31 -26.07
N LEU A 137 26.61 -3.77 -25.91
CA LEU A 137 25.63 -3.79 -26.99
C LEU A 137 25.00 -2.39 -27.20
N PRO A 138 24.72 -2.01 -28.47
CA PRO A 138 23.87 -0.85 -28.77
C PRO A 138 22.53 -0.95 -28.04
N VAL A 139 22.01 0.19 -27.57
CA VAL A 139 20.75 0.27 -26.81
C VAL A 139 19.61 -0.49 -27.50
N LYS A 140 19.44 -0.29 -28.82
CA LYS A 140 18.41 -0.98 -29.61
C LYS A 140 18.47 -2.52 -29.52
N LYS A 141 19.68 -3.10 -29.49
CA LYS A 141 19.85 -4.55 -29.31
C LYS A 141 19.49 -4.98 -27.89
N ARG A 142 19.84 -4.18 -26.87
CA ARG A 142 19.46 -4.43 -25.47
C ARG A 142 17.94 -4.37 -25.30
N GLU A 143 17.27 -3.38 -25.89
CA GLU A 143 15.80 -3.31 -25.91
C GLU A 143 15.18 -4.56 -26.53
N THR A 144 15.69 -5.00 -27.68
CA THR A 144 15.19 -6.23 -28.35
C THR A 144 15.31 -7.46 -27.45
N ILE A 145 16.39 -7.57 -26.67
CA ILE A 145 16.58 -8.66 -25.71
C ILE A 145 15.55 -8.57 -24.57
N LEU A 146 15.35 -7.37 -24.01
CA LEU A 146 14.40 -7.17 -22.92
C LEU A 146 12.93 -7.37 -23.36
N GLN A 147 12.59 -7.00 -24.59
CA GLN A 147 11.28 -7.31 -25.19
C GLN A 147 11.05 -8.83 -25.24
N LYS A 148 12.05 -9.61 -25.68
CA LYS A 148 11.98 -11.08 -25.66
C LYS A 148 11.84 -11.64 -24.25
N TRP A 149 12.52 -11.07 -23.27
CA TRP A 149 12.37 -11.49 -21.87
C TRP A 149 10.96 -11.21 -21.33
N SER A 150 10.33 -10.09 -21.74
CA SER A 150 8.96 -9.76 -21.34
C SER A 150 7.94 -10.83 -21.79
N THR A 151 8.12 -11.38 -22.99
CA THR A 151 7.21 -12.39 -23.58
C THR A 151 7.70 -13.84 -23.39
N GLU A 152 8.80 -14.07 -22.67
CA GLU A 152 9.44 -15.39 -22.51
C GLU A 152 8.54 -16.38 -21.77
N THR A 153 8.19 -17.52 -22.39
CA THR A 153 7.27 -18.53 -21.83
C THR A 153 7.97 -19.78 -21.31
N PHE A 154 9.25 -19.99 -21.65
CA PHE A 154 10.03 -21.17 -21.23
C PHE A 154 11.01 -20.82 -20.11
N LEU A 155 11.86 -19.80 -20.30
CA LEU A 155 12.80 -19.30 -19.28
C LEU A 155 12.16 -18.20 -18.42
N ILE A 156 11.06 -18.52 -17.74
CA ILE A 156 10.30 -17.59 -16.86
C ILE A 156 11.21 -16.77 -15.91
N PRO A 157 12.32 -17.30 -15.34
CA PRO A 157 13.23 -16.48 -14.54
C PRO A 157 13.73 -15.20 -15.24
N LEU A 158 13.95 -15.21 -16.56
CA LEU A 158 14.37 -14.02 -17.31
C LEU A 158 13.27 -12.96 -17.35
N ARG A 159 12.01 -13.36 -17.52
CA ARG A 159 10.84 -12.47 -17.42
C ARG A 159 10.74 -11.83 -16.04
N ILE A 160 10.99 -12.60 -14.97
CA ILE A 160 10.97 -12.07 -13.60
C ILE A 160 12.11 -11.07 -13.38
N VAL A 161 13.32 -11.32 -13.90
CA VAL A 161 14.41 -10.35 -13.83
C VAL A 161 14.09 -9.07 -14.62
N PHE A 162 13.54 -9.20 -15.83
CA PHE A 162 13.04 -8.07 -16.61
C PHE A 162 12.05 -7.24 -15.78
N LEU A 163 11.03 -7.88 -15.22
CA LEU A 163 9.97 -7.21 -14.48
C LEU A 163 10.52 -6.51 -13.22
N MET A 164 11.31 -7.20 -12.41
CA MET A 164 11.84 -6.65 -11.16
C MET A 164 12.71 -5.42 -11.41
N ILE A 165 13.63 -5.48 -12.39
CA ILE A 165 14.48 -4.34 -12.70
C ILE A 165 13.66 -3.21 -13.33
N LYS A 166 12.70 -3.51 -14.23
CA LYS A 166 11.82 -2.52 -14.85
C LYS A 166 11.03 -1.74 -13.82
N ILE A 167 10.37 -2.44 -12.87
CA ILE A 167 9.58 -1.80 -11.81
C ILE A 167 10.45 -0.86 -10.99
N MET A 168 11.61 -1.32 -10.51
CA MET A 168 12.46 -0.52 -9.63
C MET A 168 13.14 0.63 -10.37
N CYS A 169 13.59 0.41 -11.60
CA CYS A 169 14.21 1.45 -12.44
C CYS A 169 13.22 2.57 -12.73
N CYS A 170 12.01 2.23 -13.18
CA CYS A 170 10.98 3.23 -13.45
C CYS A 170 10.53 3.95 -12.18
N TYR A 171 10.34 3.21 -11.08
CA TYR A 171 9.99 3.80 -9.79
C TYR A 171 11.02 4.86 -9.37
N VAL A 172 12.29 4.46 -9.30
CA VAL A 172 13.39 5.30 -8.83
C VAL A 172 13.53 6.53 -9.71
N PHE A 173 13.45 6.38 -11.04
CA PHE A 173 13.64 7.49 -11.98
C PHE A 173 12.50 8.53 -11.87
N PHE A 174 11.26 8.07 -11.80
CA PHE A 174 10.08 8.96 -11.76
C PHE A 174 9.66 9.38 -10.36
N SER A 175 10.23 8.81 -9.29
CA SER A 175 10.05 9.32 -7.92
C SER A 175 11.27 10.12 -7.43
N TRP A 176 12.25 10.38 -8.29
CA TRP A 176 13.50 11.04 -7.90
C TRP A 176 13.30 12.54 -7.69
N THR A 177 13.79 13.05 -6.56
CA THR A 177 14.00 14.48 -6.30
C THR A 177 15.40 14.75 -5.76
N ASP A 178 15.90 15.96 -6.00
CA ASP A 178 17.14 16.45 -5.41
C ASP A 178 16.96 16.87 -3.92
N GLU A 179 18.03 17.38 -3.31
CA GLU A 179 18.05 17.85 -1.91
C GLU A 179 17.08 19.03 -1.66
N ASN A 180 16.65 19.73 -2.71
CA ASN A 180 15.70 20.85 -2.65
C ASN A 180 14.26 20.43 -2.99
N TYR A 181 14.00 19.12 -3.06
CA TYR A 181 12.71 18.55 -3.45
C TYR A 181 12.29 18.88 -4.89
N LYS A 182 13.25 19.20 -5.76
CA LYS A 182 13.01 19.54 -7.17
C LYS A 182 13.37 18.37 -8.08
N SER A 183 12.69 18.28 -9.22
CA SER A 183 12.99 17.29 -10.25
C SER A 183 12.57 17.78 -11.62
N ARG A 184 13.56 18.03 -12.50
CA ARG A 184 13.28 18.42 -13.90
C ARG A 184 12.52 17.34 -14.67
N THR A 185 12.71 16.07 -14.30
CA THR A 185 11.94 14.95 -14.85
C THR A 185 10.47 15.05 -14.47
N LEU A 186 10.15 15.40 -13.21
CA LEU A 186 8.77 15.59 -12.76
C LEU A 186 8.13 16.82 -13.40
N ASP A 187 8.88 17.93 -13.48
CA ASP A 187 8.44 19.15 -14.15
C ASP A 187 8.05 18.87 -15.62
N ALA A 188 8.86 18.07 -16.33
CA ALA A 188 8.66 17.73 -17.75
C ALA A 188 7.42 16.86 -18.02
N ILE A 189 6.94 16.11 -17.03
CA ILE A 189 5.72 15.29 -17.14
C ILE A 189 4.49 15.98 -16.54
N GLY A 190 4.63 17.27 -16.19
CA GLY A 190 3.58 18.09 -15.60
C GLY A 190 3.21 17.71 -14.16
N TYR A 191 4.11 17.05 -13.41
CA TYR A 191 3.87 16.69 -12.01
C TYR A 191 4.52 17.72 -11.07
N ASN A 192 3.68 18.43 -10.33
CA ASN A 192 4.13 19.35 -9.29
C ASN A 192 3.76 18.78 -7.92
N THR A 193 4.73 18.77 -7.00
CA THR A 193 4.43 18.53 -5.60
C THR A 193 3.63 19.70 -5.05
N ASP A 194 2.72 19.41 -4.11
CA ASP A 194 1.81 20.41 -3.56
C ASP A 194 2.58 21.62 -2.97
N ALA A 195 2.59 22.70 -3.74
CA ALA A 195 3.28 23.95 -3.45
C ALA A 195 2.41 24.94 -2.65
N ARG A 196 1.20 24.55 -2.21
CA ARG A 196 0.40 25.37 -1.29
C ARG A 196 1.33 25.81 -0.17
N GLU A 197 1.48 27.14 -0.06
CA GLU A 197 2.52 27.74 0.76
C GLU A 197 2.61 27.00 2.10
N ASP A 198 3.80 26.46 2.37
CA ASP A 198 4.30 26.23 3.72
C ASP A 198 4.39 27.61 4.40
N LYS A 199 3.27 28.34 4.52
CA LYS A 199 3.15 29.38 5.53
C LYS A 199 3.59 28.66 6.77
N ILE A 200 4.68 29.12 7.38
CA ILE A 200 5.23 28.56 8.61
C ILE A 200 4.08 28.63 9.61
N ARG A 201 3.29 27.56 9.68
CA ARG A 201 2.25 27.42 10.67
C ARG A 201 3.04 27.19 11.95
N PRO A 202 2.81 27.96 13.01
CA PRO A 202 3.45 27.66 14.29
C PRO A 202 3.17 26.19 14.58
N ARG A 203 4.22 25.41 14.89
CA ARG A 203 4.07 23.99 15.23
C ARG A 203 2.99 23.88 16.30
N LYS A 204 1.83 23.35 15.91
CA LYS A 204 0.77 23.04 16.87
C LYS A 204 1.27 21.90 17.75
N GLU A 205 0.76 21.83 18.96
CA GLU A 205 0.96 20.64 19.80
C GLU A 205 0.55 19.40 18.99
N ARG A 206 1.43 18.40 18.92
CA ARG A 206 1.18 17.19 18.13
C ARG A 206 0.01 16.43 18.78
N PRO A 207 -1.00 15.97 18.01
CA PRO A 207 -2.22 15.39 18.58
C PRO A 207 -2.01 14.27 19.60
N LEU A 208 -0.94 13.48 19.46
CA LEU A 208 -0.64 12.33 20.32
C LEU A 208 0.49 12.60 21.34
N GLU A 209 1.04 13.82 21.41
CA GLU A 209 2.24 14.16 22.22
C GLU A 209 2.10 13.75 23.70
N LYS A 210 0.88 13.85 24.24
CA LYS A 210 0.60 13.51 25.63
C LYS A 210 0.77 12.03 25.96
N GLY A 211 0.67 11.11 24.99
CA GLY A 211 0.72 9.67 25.22
C GLY A 211 1.70 8.91 24.33
N VAL A 212 2.26 9.52 23.30
CA VAL A 212 3.22 8.88 22.40
C VAL A 212 4.63 8.81 23.02
N ILE A 213 5.34 7.72 22.75
CA ILE A 213 6.76 7.51 23.01
C ILE A 213 7.38 7.03 21.71
N GLU A 214 8.32 7.80 21.17
CA GLU A 214 8.96 7.52 19.89
C GLU A 214 10.35 6.93 20.10
N THR A 215 10.48 5.62 19.98
CA THR A 215 11.75 4.91 20.25
C THR A 215 12.93 5.40 19.41
N LEU A 216 12.65 6.00 18.25
CA LEU A 216 13.65 6.64 17.38
C LEU A 216 14.48 7.71 18.13
N TYR A 217 13.86 8.41 19.09
CA TYR A 217 14.47 9.50 19.86
C TYR A 217 14.89 9.08 21.27
N GLU A 218 14.71 7.80 21.61
CA GLU A 218 14.98 7.27 22.94
C GLU A 218 16.34 6.52 23.00
N ASN A 219 16.87 6.42 24.20
CA ASN A 219 17.92 5.48 24.59
C ASN A 219 17.43 4.61 25.76
N ASP A 220 18.25 3.68 26.25
CA ASP A 220 17.83 2.76 27.32
C ASP A 220 17.29 3.50 28.56
N SER A 221 17.96 4.57 29.01
CA SER A 221 17.56 5.31 30.21
C SER A 221 16.32 6.17 29.99
N THR A 222 16.25 6.87 28.86
CA THR A 222 15.13 7.76 28.56
C THR A 222 13.87 6.98 28.26
N LEU A 223 13.95 5.83 27.56
CA LEU A 223 12.80 4.95 27.30
C LEU A 223 12.12 4.51 28.60
N LYS A 224 12.90 4.02 29.56
CA LYS A 224 12.39 3.61 30.88
C LYS A 224 11.69 4.77 31.58
N THR A 225 12.34 5.93 31.59
CA THR A 225 11.81 7.15 32.22
C THR A 225 10.51 7.59 31.56
N SER A 226 10.46 7.64 30.23
CA SER A 226 9.28 7.99 29.44
C SER A 226 8.11 7.06 29.74
N LEU A 227 8.33 5.74 29.75
CA LEU A 227 7.29 4.75 30.08
C LEU A 227 6.70 5.00 31.49
N ILE A 228 7.55 5.22 32.49
CA ILE A 228 7.12 5.50 33.88
C ILE A 228 6.37 6.83 33.96
N GLN A 229 6.87 7.89 33.33
CA GLN A 229 6.23 9.22 33.32
C GLN A 229 4.87 9.20 32.63
N LYS A 230 4.67 8.34 31.63
CA LYS A 230 3.37 8.10 30.99
C LYS A 230 2.48 7.14 31.80
N GLY A 231 2.87 6.79 33.02
CA GLY A 231 2.07 6.05 34.00
C GLY A 231 2.03 4.54 33.79
N LEU A 232 3.02 3.95 33.11
CA LEU A 232 3.19 2.51 33.03
C LEU A 232 4.11 2.01 34.16
N PHE A 233 3.83 0.81 34.63
CA PHE A 233 4.72 0.14 35.58
C PHE A 233 5.85 -0.54 34.82
N VAL A 234 7.10 -0.24 35.18
CA VAL A 234 8.30 -0.77 34.52
C VAL A 234 9.25 -1.36 35.56
N GLU A 235 9.52 -2.66 35.44
CA GLU A 235 10.54 -3.38 36.19
C GLU A 235 11.72 -3.73 35.28
N GLU A 236 12.92 -3.66 35.83
CA GLU A 236 14.15 -4.03 35.16
C GLU A 236 14.66 -5.32 35.78
N GLU A 237 14.90 -6.35 34.97
CA GLU A 237 15.49 -7.59 35.45
C GLU A 237 17.02 -7.48 35.38
N PRO A 238 17.74 -7.56 36.51
CA PRO A 238 19.19 -7.31 36.54
C PRO A 238 20.04 -8.25 35.67
N ASN A 239 19.46 -9.37 35.20
CA ASN A 239 20.15 -10.43 34.46
C ASN A 239 19.53 -10.74 33.08
N GLU A 240 18.50 -10.00 32.66
CA GLU A 240 17.90 -10.14 31.32
C GLU A 240 17.94 -8.78 30.61
N ASP A 241 18.36 -8.75 29.34
CA ASP A 241 18.39 -7.53 28.51
C ASP A 241 16.97 -7.11 28.04
N LEU A 242 16.01 -7.05 28.98
CA LEU A 242 14.62 -6.71 28.72
C LEU A 242 13.98 -5.84 29.81
N TYR A 243 12.95 -5.08 29.40
CA TYR A 243 12.06 -4.36 30.32
C TYR A 243 10.76 -5.13 30.53
N LYS A 244 10.35 -5.30 31.79
CA LYS A 244 9.03 -5.83 32.15
C LYS A 244 8.05 -4.68 32.33
N ILE A 245 6.95 -4.69 31.58
CA ILE A 245 5.94 -3.62 31.59
C ILE A 245 4.60 -4.23 31.96
N LYS A 246 3.84 -3.60 32.86
CA LYS A 246 2.46 -4.04 33.21
C LYS A 246 1.43 -3.01 32.78
N CYS A 247 0.33 -3.49 32.20
CA CYS A 247 -0.84 -2.70 31.81
C CYS A 247 -2.12 -3.54 31.92
N ASP A 248 -3.30 -2.93 31.82
CA ASP A 248 -4.55 -3.71 31.81
C ASP A 248 -4.78 -4.35 30.44
N VAL A 249 -4.50 -3.58 29.37
CA VAL A 249 -4.68 -4.01 27.99
C VAL A 249 -3.45 -3.63 27.16
N VAL A 250 -2.91 -4.59 26.41
CA VAL A 250 -1.94 -4.32 25.35
C VAL A 250 -2.57 -4.55 23.97
N ILE A 251 -2.38 -3.60 23.06
CA ILE A 251 -2.88 -3.62 21.68
C ILE A 251 -1.69 -3.60 20.74
N VAL A 252 -1.59 -4.60 19.86
CA VAL A 252 -0.52 -4.68 18.87
C VAL A 252 -1.04 -4.18 17.53
N GLY A 253 -0.60 -2.99 17.11
CA GLY A 253 -1.01 -2.30 15.89
C GLY A 253 -1.94 -1.12 16.18
N SER A 254 -1.63 0.05 15.63
CA SER A 254 -2.38 1.30 15.85
C SER A 254 -3.37 1.64 14.72
N GLY A 255 -3.58 0.70 13.79
CA GLY A 255 -4.37 0.87 12.58
C GLY A 255 -5.87 1.07 12.80
N CYS A 256 -6.67 0.84 11.74
CA CYS A 256 -8.13 1.05 11.75
C CYS A 256 -8.81 0.50 13.02
N GLY A 257 -8.66 -0.78 13.32
CA GLY A 257 -9.34 -1.36 14.47
C GLY A 257 -8.58 -1.20 15.79
N GLY A 258 -7.23 -1.20 15.77
CA GLY A 258 -6.41 -0.99 16.96
C GLY A 258 -6.60 0.38 17.60
N GLY A 259 -6.71 1.44 16.79
CA GLY A 259 -7.01 2.79 17.29
C GLY A 259 -8.40 2.89 17.93
N VAL A 260 -9.41 2.27 17.32
CA VAL A 260 -10.76 2.20 17.90
C VAL A 260 -10.74 1.45 19.23
N ALA A 261 -10.09 0.29 19.28
CA ALA A 261 -9.99 -0.51 20.50
C ALA A 261 -9.29 0.26 21.63
N ALA A 262 -8.21 0.97 21.32
CA ALA A 262 -7.51 1.81 22.28
C ALA A 262 -8.43 2.90 22.86
N ALA A 263 -9.20 3.58 22.01
CA ALA A 263 -10.11 4.64 22.42
C ALA A 263 -11.19 4.13 23.39
N ILE A 264 -11.86 3.03 23.02
CA ILE A 264 -12.97 2.47 23.80
C ILE A 264 -12.48 1.93 25.15
N LEU A 265 -11.36 1.22 25.17
CA LEU A 265 -10.84 0.60 26.39
C LEU A 265 -10.22 1.64 27.34
N ALA A 266 -9.52 2.64 26.82
CA ALA A 266 -9.01 3.75 27.64
C ALA A 266 -10.15 4.59 28.23
N ALA A 267 -11.18 4.92 27.43
CA ALA A 267 -12.37 5.63 27.91
C ALA A 267 -13.17 4.83 28.96
N SER A 268 -13.00 3.51 29.00
CA SER A 268 -13.58 2.63 30.02
C SER A 268 -12.76 2.58 31.32
N GLY A 269 -11.68 3.36 31.41
CA GLY A 269 -10.84 3.48 32.61
C GLY A 269 -9.68 2.49 32.70
N HIS A 270 -9.38 1.76 31.64
CA HIS A 270 -8.27 0.78 31.62
C HIS A 270 -6.95 1.40 31.22
N LYS A 271 -5.84 0.92 31.80
CA LYS A 271 -4.50 1.31 31.36
C LYS A 271 -4.13 0.60 30.08
N VAL A 272 -4.21 1.31 28.95
CA VAL A 272 -3.94 0.78 27.62
C VAL A 272 -2.54 1.14 27.13
N LEU A 273 -1.81 0.14 26.62
CA LEU A 273 -0.56 0.31 25.86
C LEU A 273 -0.77 -0.16 24.41
N VAL A 274 -0.47 0.72 23.45
CA VAL A 274 -0.51 0.44 22.01
C VAL A 274 0.91 0.31 21.48
N LEU A 275 1.20 -0.76 20.74
CA LEU A 275 2.48 -0.98 20.06
C LEU A 275 2.32 -0.73 18.56
N GLU A 276 3.17 0.10 17.97
CA GLU A 276 3.20 0.35 16.52
C GLU A 276 4.62 0.15 15.99
N LYS A 277 4.76 -0.63 14.91
CA LYS A 277 6.07 -0.88 14.29
C LYS A 277 6.56 0.30 13.45
N GLY A 278 5.65 1.08 12.89
CA GLY A 278 5.96 2.30 12.14
C GLY A 278 6.18 3.52 13.03
N HIS A 279 6.47 4.65 12.40
CA HIS A 279 6.70 5.94 13.05
C HIS A 279 5.45 6.83 13.06
N TYR A 280 5.45 7.86 13.92
CA TYR A 280 4.39 8.86 14.05
C TYR A 280 4.74 10.13 13.26
N PHE A 281 3.80 10.61 12.46
CA PHE A 281 3.93 11.83 11.68
C PHE A 281 2.71 12.72 11.85
N VAL A 282 2.91 14.03 11.81
CA VAL A 282 1.85 15.05 11.80
C VAL A 282 1.82 15.80 10.46
N PRO A 283 0.79 16.62 10.18
CA PRO A 283 0.65 17.28 8.88
C PRO A 283 1.90 18.03 8.39
N GLU A 284 2.63 18.66 9.31
CA GLU A 284 3.86 19.41 9.05
C GLU A 284 5.07 18.52 8.70
N ASP A 285 5.02 17.23 9.04
CA ASP A 285 6.10 16.28 8.77
C ASP A 285 6.09 15.77 7.32
N TYR A 286 4.92 15.75 6.67
CA TYR A 286 4.74 15.17 5.34
C TYR A 286 5.30 16.06 4.23
N SER A 287 6.22 15.50 3.44
CA SER A 287 6.83 16.17 2.29
C SER A 287 5.96 16.18 1.03
N GLY A 288 4.98 15.27 0.93
CA GLY A 288 4.21 15.04 -0.30
C GLY A 288 4.99 14.30 -1.40
N LEU A 289 6.19 13.80 -1.10
CA LEU A 289 7.04 13.08 -2.05
C LEU A 289 6.70 11.59 -2.06
N GLU A 290 6.42 11.06 -3.24
CA GLU A 290 6.06 9.65 -3.43
C GLU A 290 7.14 8.69 -2.89
N GLY A 291 8.40 8.88 -3.29
CA GLY A 291 9.50 7.98 -2.96
C GLY A 291 9.65 7.72 -1.46
N PRO A 292 10.02 8.75 -0.66
CA PRO A 292 10.17 8.64 0.80
C PRO A 292 8.87 8.25 1.51
N SER A 293 7.72 8.80 1.12
CA SER A 293 6.45 8.46 1.77
C SER A 293 6.09 6.99 1.58
N PHE A 294 6.33 6.40 0.42
CA PHE A 294 6.12 4.97 0.22
C PHE A 294 7.09 4.13 1.04
N GLU A 295 8.38 4.50 1.09
CA GLU A 295 9.39 3.77 1.85
C GLU A 295 9.10 3.70 3.34
N GLU A 296 8.54 4.78 3.89
CA GLU A 296 8.33 4.97 5.33
C GLU A 296 6.92 4.59 5.77
N LEU A 297 5.88 4.96 5.03
CA LEU A 297 4.49 4.83 5.47
C LEU A 297 3.85 3.48 5.10
N TYR A 298 4.48 2.66 4.26
CA TYR A 298 3.92 1.40 3.77
C TYR A 298 4.76 0.19 4.14
N LEU A 299 4.09 -0.93 4.38
CA LEU A 299 4.70 -2.24 4.56
C LEU A 299 5.58 -2.58 3.35
N SER A 300 6.82 -2.97 3.61
CA SER A 300 7.83 -3.25 2.59
C SER A 300 8.00 -2.12 1.57
N GLY A 301 7.75 -0.88 1.99
CA GLY A 301 7.86 0.30 1.13
C GLY A 301 6.81 0.36 0.01
N ALA A 302 5.67 -0.34 0.12
CA ALA A 302 4.70 -0.52 -0.96
C ALA A 302 5.21 -1.42 -2.12
N LYS A 303 6.18 -2.30 -1.86
CA LYS A 303 6.71 -3.29 -2.82
C LYS A 303 6.38 -4.75 -2.47
N LEU A 304 5.44 -4.98 -1.56
CA LEU A 304 4.98 -6.33 -1.22
C LEU A 304 4.12 -6.91 -2.34
N THR A 305 4.35 -8.16 -2.72
CA THR A 305 3.58 -8.86 -3.75
C THR A 305 3.17 -10.25 -3.27
N THR A 306 2.22 -10.88 -3.96
CA THR A 306 2.04 -12.34 -3.84
C THR A 306 3.30 -13.08 -4.30
N VAL A 307 3.53 -14.30 -3.81
CA VAL A 307 4.73 -15.08 -4.11
C VAL A 307 4.94 -15.32 -5.61
N ASP A 308 3.86 -15.30 -6.40
CA ASP A 308 3.88 -15.43 -7.85
C ASP A 308 4.04 -14.09 -8.60
N GLY A 309 4.12 -12.98 -7.87
CA GLY A 309 4.24 -11.62 -8.40
C GLY A 309 2.96 -11.08 -9.06
N LYS A 310 1.83 -11.78 -8.94
CA LYS A 310 0.58 -11.44 -9.63
C LYS A 310 -0.12 -10.23 -9.02
N VAL A 311 -0.16 -10.11 -7.69
CA VAL A 311 -0.87 -9.04 -6.99
C VAL A 311 0.12 -8.18 -6.20
N LEU A 312 0.15 -6.88 -6.46
CA LEU A 312 0.84 -5.87 -5.66
C LEU A 312 -0.04 -5.45 -4.48
N LEU A 313 0.51 -5.51 -3.26
CA LEU A 313 -0.21 -5.27 -2.01
C LEU A 313 0.23 -3.95 -1.37
N LEU A 314 -0.72 -3.03 -1.19
CA LEU A 314 -0.53 -1.78 -0.47
C LEU A 314 -1.11 -1.91 0.94
N ALA A 315 -0.26 -1.82 1.96
CA ALA A 315 -0.66 -1.83 3.37
C ALA A 315 0.14 -0.78 4.15
N GLY A 316 -0.53 -0.02 5.02
CA GLY A 316 0.12 1.01 5.84
C GLY A 316 1.00 0.44 6.96
N SER A 317 2.10 1.12 7.28
CA SER A 317 3.07 0.77 8.33
C SER A 317 3.56 2.04 9.04
N THR A 318 2.62 2.78 9.63
CA THR A 318 2.83 4.05 10.34
C THR A 318 1.77 4.15 11.44
N VAL A 319 1.90 5.08 12.39
CA VAL A 319 0.83 5.34 13.37
C VAL A 319 -0.47 5.69 12.65
N GLY A 320 -1.53 4.94 12.98
CA GLY A 320 -2.82 4.99 12.30
C GLY A 320 -2.99 3.96 11.16
N GLY A 321 -1.93 3.26 10.80
CA GLY A 321 -1.90 2.16 9.84
C GLY A 321 -2.48 2.55 8.48
N GLY A 322 -3.25 1.64 7.86
CA GLY A 322 -3.90 1.90 6.57
C GLY A 322 -4.83 3.12 6.55
N SER A 323 -5.41 3.52 7.70
CA SER A 323 -6.28 4.70 7.76
C SER A 323 -5.53 6.01 7.55
N ALA A 324 -4.22 6.04 7.88
CA ALA A 324 -3.37 7.22 7.70
C ALA A 324 -3.05 7.47 6.21
N VAL A 325 -3.00 6.43 5.39
CA VAL A 325 -2.55 6.48 3.97
C VAL A 325 -3.59 6.05 2.94
N ASN A 326 -4.84 5.78 3.35
CA ASN A 326 -5.91 5.44 2.39
C ASN A 326 -6.43 6.67 1.61
N TRP A 327 -7.32 6.40 0.67
CA TRP A 327 -7.88 7.40 -0.25
C TRP A 327 -9.19 8.04 0.22
N SER A 328 -9.44 8.01 1.53
CA SER A 328 -10.59 8.63 2.22
C SER A 328 -11.99 8.04 1.95
N ALA A 329 -12.16 7.15 0.96
CA ALA A 329 -13.45 6.53 0.65
C ALA A 329 -14.05 5.84 1.89
N SER A 330 -15.30 6.20 2.20
CA SER A 330 -16.00 5.84 3.43
C SER A 330 -17.38 5.27 3.10
N ILE A 331 -17.43 3.98 2.80
CA ILE A 331 -18.66 3.27 2.42
C ILE A 331 -19.06 2.32 3.56
N LYS A 332 -20.35 2.32 3.93
CA LYS A 332 -20.87 1.36 4.92
C LYS A 332 -20.88 -0.06 4.37
N THR A 333 -20.80 -1.04 5.27
CA THR A 333 -20.98 -2.45 4.91
C THR A 333 -22.33 -2.62 4.19
N PRO A 334 -22.36 -3.17 2.96
CA PRO A 334 -23.60 -3.32 2.21
C PRO A 334 -24.61 -4.25 2.89
N ASP A 335 -25.90 -3.97 2.77
CA ASP A 335 -26.97 -4.75 3.43
C ASP A 335 -26.97 -6.23 3.04
N HIS A 336 -26.67 -6.55 1.78
CA HIS A 336 -26.59 -7.94 1.33
C HIS A 336 -25.41 -8.69 1.98
N VAL A 337 -24.29 -8.02 2.23
CA VAL A 337 -23.12 -8.59 2.94
C VAL A 337 -23.45 -8.79 4.42
N LEU A 338 -24.13 -7.82 5.05
CA LEU A 338 -24.61 -7.98 6.44
C LEU A 338 -25.55 -9.16 6.58
N LYS A 339 -26.46 -9.34 5.61
CA LYS A 339 -27.36 -10.50 5.56
C LYS A 339 -26.59 -11.80 5.37
N GLU A 340 -25.64 -11.86 4.44
CA GLU A 340 -24.77 -13.05 4.23
C GLU A 340 -24.07 -13.43 5.54
N TRP A 341 -23.43 -12.49 6.23
CA TRP A 341 -22.68 -12.79 7.43
C TRP A 341 -23.57 -13.19 8.61
N SER A 342 -24.70 -12.50 8.78
CA SER A 342 -25.59 -12.76 9.91
C SER A 342 -26.43 -14.02 9.77
N VAL A 343 -26.94 -14.29 8.56
CA VAL A 343 -27.84 -15.41 8.29
C VAL A 343 -27.09 -16.61 7.76
N ASP A 344 -26.41 -16.46 6.62
CA ASP A 344 -25.84 -17.59 5.89
C ASP A 344 -24.60 -18.15 6.59
N ARG A 345 -23.76 -17.26 7.14
CA ARG A 345 -22.58 -17.63 7.93
C ARG A 345 -22.85 -17.78 9.43
N LYS A 346 -24.09 -17.57 9.87
CA LYS A 346 -24.52 -17.74 11.27
C LYS A 346 -23.71 -16.91 12.27
N ILE A 347 -23.45 -15.65 11.94
CA ILE A 347 -22.78 -14.68 12.84
C ILE A 347 -23.78 -13.55 13.14
N PRO A 348 -24.80 -13.77 14.01
CA PRO A 348 -25.93 -12.84 14.19
C PRO A 348 -25.51 -11.43 14.57
N PHE A 349 -24.33 -11.29 15.20
CA PHE A 349 -23.67 -10.04 15.52
C PHE A 349 -23.80 -8.95 14.41
N TYR A 350 -23.58 -9.30 13.14
CA TYR A 350 -23.64 -8.34 12.02
C TYR A 350 -25.06 -7.87 11.66
N GLY A 351 -26.09 -8.62 12.06
CA GLY A 351 -27.50 -8.27 11.86
C GLY A 351 -28.11 -7.50 13.03
N THR A 352 -27.33 -7.16 14.06
CA THR A 352 -27.84 -6.47 15.26
C THR A 352 -27.88 -4.95 15.08
N SER A 353 -28.90 -4.31 15.66
CA SER A 353 -28.98 -2.84 15.70
C SER A 353 -27.76 -2.17 16.34
N ALA A 354 -27.07 -2.88 17.23
CA ALA A 354 -25.81 -2.45 17.84
C ALA A 354 -24.69 -2.29 16.79
N TYR A 355 -24.60 -3.19 15.81
CA TYR A 355 -23.63 -3.08 14.71
C TYR A 355 -23.97 -1.92 13.76
N GLN A 356 -25.25 -1.74 13.41
CA GLN A 356 -25.66 -0.57 12.62
C GLN A 356 -25.35 0.75 13.34
N SER A 357 -25.63 0.81 14.64
CA SER A 357 -25.29 1.99 15.48
C SER A 357 -23.78 2.22 15.54
N ALA A 358 -22.97 1.15 15.58
CA ALA A 358 -21.52 1.27 15.54
C ALA A 358 -21.02 1.88 14.23
N MET A 359 -21.61 1.51 13.08
CA MET A 359 -21.29 2.15 11.80
C MET A 359 -21.63 3.65 11.80
N ASP A 360 -22.75 4.05 12.42
CA ASP A 360 -23.13 5.46 12.56
C ASP A 360 -22.17 6.25 13.46
N GLU A 361 -21.78 5.68 14.61
CA GLU A 361 -20.81 6.29 15.51
C GLU A 361 -19.43 6.43 14.84
N VAL A 362 -18.99 5.43 14.08
CA VAL A 362 -17.75 5.52 13.29
C VAL A 362 -17.85 6.64 12.26
N PHE A 363 -18.94 6.69 11.48
CA PHE A 363 -19.17 7.75 10.49
C PHE A 363 -19.09 9.14 11.11
N LYS A 364 -19.75 9.32 12.25
CA LYS A 364 -19.74 10.57 12.99
C LYS A 364 -18.34 10.91 13.51
N ARG A 365 -17.66 9.95 14.14
CA ARG A 365 -16.37 10.18 14.79
C ARG A 365 -15.26 10.55 13.81
N ILE A 366 -15.22 9.90 12.66
CA ILE A 366 -14.24 10.21 11.61
C ILE A 366 -14.70 11.34 10.68
N GLY A 367 -15.83 11.98 11.00
CA GLY A 367 -16.34 13.17 10.31
C GLY A 367 -16.62 12.93 8.84
N VAL A 368 -17.29 11.82 8.50
CA VAL A 368 -17.64 11.48 7.12
C VAL A 368 -18.58 12.54 6.53
N THR A 369 -18.23 13.05 5.35
CA THR A 369 -19.07 13.92 4.54
C THR A 369 -19.42 13.26 3.21
N LYS A 370 -20.62 13.54 2.70
CA LYS A 370 -21.05 13.13 1.35
C LYS A 370 -20.80 14.21 0.30
N ASN A 371 -20.54 15.45 0.73
CA ASN A 371 -20.39 16.57 -0.16
C ASN A 371 -18.97 16.64 -0.76
N CYS A 372 -18.91 17.08 -2.01
CA CYS A 372 -17.69 17.39 -2.73
C CYS A 372 -17.92 18.69 -3.50
N THR A 373 -17.17 19.74 -3.19
CA THR A 373 -17.37 21.05 -3.84
C THR A 373 -16.74 21.11 -5.22
N VAL A 374 -15.62 20.42 -5.42
CA VAL A 374 -14.89 20.38 -6.69
C VAL A 374 -14.45 18.94 -6.97
N GLU A 375 -14.94 18.38 -8.08
CA GLU A 375 -14.51 17.08 -8.56
C GLU A 375 -13.10 17.16 -9.14
N SER A 376 -12.29 16.12 -8.89
CA SER A 376 -10.99 16.01 -9.57
C SER A 376 -11.17 15.59 -11.03
N PHE A 377 -10.13 15.81 -11.82
CA PHE A 377 -10.07 15.43 -13.24
C PHE A 377 -10.58 14.00 -13.51
N GLN A 378 -10.12 13.03 -12.71
CA GLN A 378 -10.48 11.62 -12.91
C GLN A 378 -11.92 11.30 -12.49
N ASN A 379 -12.42 11.94 -11.43
CA ASN A 379 -13.79 11.73 -10.97
C ASN A 379 -14.80 12.41 -11.91
N GLU A 380 -14.43 13.54 -12.50
CA GLU A 380 -15.23 14.21 -13.54
C GLU A 380 -15.29 13.36 -14.83
N ILE A 381 -14.22 12.63 -15.16
CA ILE A 381 -14.21 11.65 -16.26
C ILE A 381 -15.17 10.49 -16.00
N ILE A 382 -15.15 9.91 -14.79
CA ILE A 382 -16.12 8.87 -14.42
C ILE A 382 -17.54 9.40 -14.57
N LYS A 383 -17.80 10.59 -14.01
CA LYS A 383 -19.12 11.24 -14.06
C LYS A 383 -19.59 11.47 -15.50
N GLN A 384 -18.82 12.18 -16.32
CA GLN A 384 -19.21 12.51 -17.70
C GLN A 384 -19.28 11.27 -18.61
N GLY A 385 -18.35 10.32 -18.43
CA GLY A 385 -18.36 9.06 -19.17
C GLY A 385 -19.59 8.22 -18.86
N CYS A 386 -19.97 8.12 -17.57
CA CYS A 386 -21.20 7.43 -17.17
C CYS A 386 -22.45 8.15 -17.70
N GLU A 387 -22.55 9.47 -17.54
CA GLU A 387 -23.70 10.27 -18.02
C GLU A 387 -23.96 10.07 -19.52
N LYS A 388 -22.89 10.09 -20.34
CA LYS A 388 -23.01 9.87 -21.80
C LYS A 388 -23.39 8.44 -22.18
N LEU A 389 -23.09 7.46 -21.33
CA LEU A 389 -23.47 6.05 -21.52
C LEU A 389 -24.85 5.73 -20.93
N GLY A 390 -25.53 6.70 -20.30
CA GLY A 390 -26.78 6.46 -19.58
C GLY A 390 -26.60 5.64 -18.29
N LEU A 391 -25.41 5.69 -17.69
CA LEU A 391 -25.04 4.98 -16.47
C LEU A 391 -25.04 5.91 -15.24
N GLU A 392 -25.26 5.34 -14.06
CA GLU A 392 -25.22 6.08 -12.80
C GLU A 392 -23.78 6.26 -12.29
N ALA A 393 -23.38 7.50 -12.02
CA ALA A 393 -22.14 7.85 -11.30
C ALA A 393 -22.46 8.30 -9.85
N GLY A 394 -22.48 7.33 -8.94
CA GLY A 394 -22.78 7.54 -7.52
C GLY A 394 -21.70 8.37 -6.80
N GLN A 395 -22.13 9.14 -5.80
CA GLN A 395 -21.20 9.88 -4.92
C GLN A 395 -20.58 8.97 -3.86
N VAL A 396 -19.31 9.18 -3.56
CA VAL A 396 -18.58 8.47 -2.52
C VAL A 396 -18.32 9.40 -1.34
N ALA A 397 -18.77 8.98 -0.15
CA ALA A 397 -18.53 9.72 1.07
C ALA A 397 -17.05 9.61 1.50
N ARG A 398 -16.53 10.66 2.16
CA ARG A 398 -15.12 10.78 2.53
C ARG A 398 -14.95 11.18 3.99
N ASN A 399 -13.90 10.69 4.66
CA ASN A 399 -13.49 11.13 6.00
C ASN A 399 -12.55 12.36 5.95
N SER A 400 -12.88 13.34 5.13
CA SER A 400 -12.18 14.62 4.99
C SER A 400 -13.21 15.74 4.77
N SER A 401 -12.81 17.02 4.79
CA SER A 401 -13.76 18.11 4.53
C SER A 401 -14.30 18.08 3.10
N GLU A 402 -15.45 18.72 2.88
CA GLU A 402 -16.05 18.80 1.53
C GLU A 402 -15.16 19.54 0.52
N ASN A 403 -14.29 20.44 1.01
CA ASN A 403 -13.32 21.22 0.24
C ASN A 403 -11.94 20.54 0.12
N HIS A 404 -11.80 19.30 0.57
CA HIS A 404 -10.53 18.58 0.50
C HIS A 404 -10.11 18.33 -0.95
N TYR A 405 -9.05 19.03 -1.38
CA TYR A 405 -8.50 18.95 -2.74
C TYR A 405 -6.96 18.83 -2.63
N CYS A 406 -6.40 17.62 -2.69
CA CYS A 406 -4.93 17.43 -2.64
C CYS A 406 -4.40 16.35 -3.60
N GLY A 407 -5.09 15.23 -3.79
CA GLY A 407 -4.69 14.11 -4.62
C GLY A 407 -3.53 13.25 -4.06
N SER A 408 -2.99 13.61 -2.89
CA SER A 408 -1.80 13.02 -2.29
C SER A 408 -2.06 12.31 -0.95
N CYS A 409 -3.31 11.95 -0.62
CA CYS A 409 -3.65 11.31 0.66
C CYS A 409 -2.85 10.02 0.93
N GLY A 410 -2.39 9.33 -0.12
CA GLY A 410 -1.51 8.16 -0.03
C GLY A 410 -0.11 8.46 0.55
N TYR A 411 0.32 9.72 0.52
CA TYR A 411 1.65 10.12 1.01
C TYR A 411 1.61 10.77 2.39
N GLY A 412 0.46 10.69 3.07
CA GLY A 412 0.14 11.44 4.29
C GLY A 412 -0.60 12.75 3.99
N CYS A 413 -1.45 13.19 4.92
CA CYS A 413 -2.30 14.36 4.72
C CYS A 413 -1.62 15.65 5.21
N LYS A 414 -0.88 16.34 4.33
CA LYS A 414 -0.20 17.61 4.65
C LYS A 414 -1.12 18.73 5.17
N THR A 415 -2.41 18.68 4.82
CA THR A 415 -3.40 19.65 5.31
C THR A 415 -3.95 19.33 6.71
N GLY A 416 -3.80 18.09 7.17
CA GLY A 416 -4.41 17.57 8.41
C GLY A 416 -5.92 17.36 8.33
N ASP A 417 -6.52 17.43 7.14
CA ASP A 417 -7.97 17.39 6.97
C ASP A 417 -8.54 15.96 6.86
N LYS A 418 -7.76 14.99 6.38
CA LYS A 418 -8.16 13.57 6.35
C LYS A 418 -8.09 12.98 7.76
N LYS A 419 -9.20 12.42 8.23
CA LYS A 419 -9.40 11.94 9.60
C LYS A 419 -9.16 10.42 9.72
N GLY A 420 -7.89 10.04 9.78
CA GLY A 420 -7.47 8.67 10.12
C GLY A 420 -7.52 8.42 11.63
N THR A 421 -7.20 7.20 12.09
CA THR A 421 -7.18 6.88 13.54
C THR A 421 -6.13 7.69 14.29
N ASP A 422 -5.04 8.10 13.63
CA ASP A 422 -3.97 8.99 14.10
C ASP A 422 -4.46 10.37 14.54
N SER A 423 -5.53 10.87 13.93
CA SER A 423 -6.13 12.18 14.19
C SER A 423 -7.53 12.09 14.82
N THR A 424 -7.99 10.86 15.10
CA THR A 424 -9.31 10.59 15.68
C THR A 424 -9.20 9.68 16.90
N TRP A 425 -9.42 8.38 16.75
CA TRP A 425 -9.53 7.43 17.85
C TRP A 425 -8.29 7.37 18.74
N LEU A 426 -7.07 7.45 18.18
CA LEU A 426 -5.85 7.47 19.00
C LEU A 426 -5.73 8.74 19.83
N VAL A 427 -6.25 9.87 19.34
CA VAL A 427 -6.32 11.12 20.10
C VAL A 427 -7.26 10.94 21.30
N ASP A 428 -8.41 10.28 21.10
CA ASP A 428 -9.32 9.96 22.22
C ASP A 428 -8.67 9.02 23.22
N ALA A 429 -7.95 8.00 22.75
CA ALA A 429 -7.24 7.05 23.60
C ALA A 429 -6.19 7.76 24.48
N VAL A 430 -5.35 8.59 23.87
CA VAL A 430 -4.32 9.37 24.57
C VAL A 430 -4.93 10.36 25.57
N ASN A 431 -6.03 11.03 25.19
CA ASN A 431 -6.76 11.92 26.10
C ASN A 431 -7.36 11.19 27.31
N ASN A 432 -7.59 9.87 27.20
CA ASN A 432 -7.99 8.99 28.30
C ASN A 432 -6.80 8.23 28.94
N GLY A 433 -5.56 8.66 28.71
CA GLY A 433 -4.37 8.14 29.39
C GLY A 433 -3.73 6.88 28.77
N ALA A 434 -4.13 6.51 27.55
CA ALA A 434 -3.43 5.47 26.79
C ALA A 434 -2.02 5.90 26.41
N VAL A 435 -1.11 4.93 26.30
CA VAL A 435 0.28 5.14 25.88
C VAL A 435 0.49 4.46 24.52
N ILE A 436 1.17 5.14 23.60
CA ILE A 436 1.50 4.61 22.27
C ILE A 436 3.02 4.52 22.15
N LEU A 437 3.55 3.34 21.89
CA LEU A 437 4.98 3.12 21.66
C LEU A 437 5.21 2.83 20.17
N THR A 438 5.88 3.76 19.48
CA THR A 438 6.21 3.61 18.04
C THR A 438 7.54 2.92 17.85
N GLY A 439 7.87 2.49 16.62
CA GLY A 439 9.11 1.74 16.36
C GLY A 439 9.21 0.45 17.17
N CYS A 440 8.08 -0.17 17.52
CA CYS A 440 8.01 -1.36 18.35
C CYS A 440 7.24 -2.48 17.63
N LYS A 441 7.95 -3.57 17.28
CA LYS A 441 7.41 -4.72 16.56
C LYS A 441 7.16 -5.88 17.53
N ALA A 442 5.92 -6.35 17.64
CA ALA A 442 5.63 -7.57 18.39
C ALA A 442 6.26 -8.81 17.72
N GLU A 443 6.84 -9.70 18.52
CA GLU A 443 7.47 -10.94 18.06
C GLU A 443 6.56 -12.16 18.31
N LYS A 444 5.93 -12.22 19.49
CA LYS A 444 5.02 -13.31 19.90
C LYS A 444 4.17 -12.92 21.11
N PHE A 445 2.99 -13.52 21.25
CA PHE A 445 2.22 -13.43 22.48
C PHE A 445 2.76 -14.36 23.56
N ILE A 446 2.48 -14.02 24.82
CA ILE A 446 2.88 -14.78 26.00
C ILE A 446 1.70 -15.66 26.38
N LEU A 447 1.85 -16.97 26.27
CA LEU A 447 0.85 -17.95 26.69
C LEU A 447 1.24 -18.56 28.03
N GLY A 448 0.29 -18.64 28.95
CA GLY A 448 0.43 -19.36 30.20
C GLY A 448 0.48 -20.86 30.00
N ASN A 449 0.98 -21.57 31.02
CA ASN A 449 0.99 -23.02 31.03
C ASN A 449 -0.43 -23.57 31.21
N ASN A 450 -0.77 -24.61 30.46
CA ASN A 450 -2.04 -25.33 30.68
C ASN A 450 -1.94 -26.14 31.99
N LYS A 451 -2.88 -25.89 32.90
CA LYS A 451 -3.11 -26.79 34.05
C LYS A 451 -3.87 -28.07 33.63
N ASN A 452 -4.58 -28.02 32.49
CA ASN A 452 -5.36 -29.11 31.91
C ASN A 452 -5.28 -29.01 30.37
N GLU A 453 -5.08 -30.11 29.65
CA GLU A 453 -4.95 -30.09 28.18
C GLU A 453 -6.24 -29.67 27.45
N GLU A 454 -7.41 -29.87 28.08
CA GLU A 454 -8.72 -29.50 27.54
C GLU A 454 -9.04 -28.00 27.67
N MET A 455 -8.26 -27.22 28.43
CA MET A 455 -8.49 -25.79 28.64
C MET A 455 -7.67 -24.93 27.67
N ARG A 456 -8.27 -23.83 27.21
CA ARG A 456 -7.58 -22.81 26.41
C ARG A 456 -6.41 -22.22 27.20
N ARG A 457 -5.28 -22.01 26.53
CA ARG A 457 -4.11 -21.36 27.15
C ARG A 457 -4.44 -19.89 27.40
N ARG A 458 -4.18 -19.38 28.59
CA ARG A 458 -4.38 -17.96 28.87
C ARG A 458 -3.30 -17.11 28.23
N CYS A 459 -3.67 -16.11 27.43
CA CYS A 459 -2.76 -15.08 26.96
C CYS A 459 -2.51 -14.06 28.07
N ARG A 460 -1.24 -13.77 28.34
CA ARG A 460 -0.78 -12.90 29.44
C ARG A 460 -0.08 -11.63 28.97
N GLY A 461 -0.02 -11.39 27.66
CA GLY A 461 0.67 -10.24 27.10
C GLY A 461 1.46 -10.56 25.84
N VAL A 462 2.53 -9.80 25.60
CA VAL A 462 3.31 -9.84 24.35
C VAL A 462 4.80 -9.58 24.60
N ILE A 463 5.64 -10.29 23.85
CA ILE A 463 7.06 -9.97 23.67
C ILE A 463 7.19 -9.10 22.43
N ALA A 464 7.85 -7.96 22.55
CA ALA A 464 8.08 -7.04 21.43
C ALA A 464 9.54 -6.59 21.36
N ALA A 465 9.97 -6.23 20.15
CA ALA A 465 11.28 -5.66 19.88
C ALA A 465 11.16 -4.17 19.55
N VAL A 466 12.02 -3.35 20.14
CA VAL A 466 12.12 -1.92 19.83
C VAL A 466 13.23 -1.62 18.83
N GLU A 467 12.94 -0.71 17.92
CA GLU A 467 13.89 -0.13 16.98
C GLU A 467 14.40 1.19 17.54
N GLY A 468 15.71 1.29 17.71
CA GLY A 468 16.39 2.51 18.14
C GLY A 468 17.90 2.34 18.04
N ARG A 469 18.59 3.29 17.42
CA ARG A 469 20.06 3.21 17.23
C ARG A 469 20.81 3.21 18.57
N ASN A 470 20.23 3.86 19.58
CA ASN A 470 20.82 4.06 20.90
C ASN A 470 20.16 3.20 22.00
N ILE A 471 19.37 2.19 21.62
CA ILE A 471 18.73 1.26 22.54
C ILE A 471 19.46 -0.08 22.46
N THR A 472 20.11 -0.46 23.55
CA THR A 472 20.78 -1.76 23.67
C THR A 472 19.82 -2.84 24.14
N LYS A 473 18.88 -2.50 25.05
CA LYS A 473 17.83 -3.41 25.52
C LYS A 473 16.66 -3.44 24.53
N ARG A 474 16.81 -4.27 23.50
CA ARG A 474 15.86 -4.29 22.38
C ARG A 474 14.55 -5.03 22.66
N LYS A 475 14.42 -5.78 23.75
CA LYS A 475 13.23 -6.59 24.03
C LYS A 475 12.39 -6.03 25.17
N LEU A 476 11.08 -6.04 24.97
CA LEU A 476 10.07 -5.68 25.96
C LEU A 476 9.21 -6.91 26.27
N HIS A 477 9.03 -7.18 27.55
CA HIS A 477 8.11 -8.17 28.08
C HIS A 477 6.92 -7.41 28.65
N ILE A 478 5.80 -7.39 27.94
CA ILE A 478 4.62 -6.64 28.35
C ILE A 478 3.58 -7.63 28.86
N GLU A 479 3.21 -7.51 30.13
CA GLU A 479 2.14 -8.28 30.76
C GLU A 479 0.82 -7.48 30.75
N ALA A 480 -0.26 -8.15 30.40
CA ALA A 480 -1.59 -7.58 30.32
C ALA A 480 -2.68 -8.58 30.71
N ARG A 481 -3.81 -8.09 31.21
CA ARG A 481 -5.00 -8.92 31.50
C ARG A 481 -5.68 -9.38 30.22
N VAL A 482 -5.70 -8.48 29.23
CA VAL A 482 -6.24 -8.71 27.88
C VAL A 482 -5.21 -8.26 26.85
N THR A 483 -5.04 -9.06 25.80
CA THR A 483 -4.16 -8.76 24.67
C THR A 483 -4.97 -8.70 23.39
N ILE A 484 -4.72 -7.68 22.56
CA ILE A 484 -5.43 -7.49 21.30
C ILE A 484 -4.42 -7.48 20.15
N SER A 485 -4.62 -8.34 19.15
CA SER A 485 -3.94 -8.26 17.87
C SER A 485 -4.74 -7.37 16.91
N ALA A 486 -4.09 -6.34 16.39
CA ALA A 486 -4.65 -5.38 15.44
C ALA A 486 -3.62 -5.03 14.34
N CYS A 487 -2.80 -6.01 13.95
CA CYS A 487 -1.69 -5.84 13.01
C CYS A 487 -2.15 -5.82 11.53
N GLY A 488 -3.41 -6.11 11.26
CA GLY A 488 -3.99 -6.24 9.92
C GLY A 488 -3.80 -7.63 9.32
N SER A 489 -4.53 -7.92 8.25
CA SER A 489 -4.64 -9.27 7.65
C SER A 489 -3.35 -9.86 7.11
N LEU A 490 -2.29 -9.07 6.96
CA LEU A 490 -0.98 -9.54 6.50
C LEU A 490 0.00 -9.86 7.65
N MET A 491 -0.24 -9.32 8.85
CA MET A 491 0.71 -9.38 9.97
C MET A 491 0.14 -10.05 11.22
N THR A 492 -1.18 -10.02 11.39
CA THR A 492 -1.85 -10.73 12.49
C THR A 492 -1.62 -12.25 12.40
N PRO A 493 -1.82 -12.92 11.26
CA PRO A 493 -1.61 -14.36 11.20
C PRO A 493 -0.16 -14.80 11.46
N PRO A 494 0.89 -14.19 10.86
CA PRO A 494 2.27 -14.54 11.20
C PRO A 494 2.61 -14.39 12.69
N LEU A 495 2.03 -13.38 13.38
CA LEU A 495 2.20 -13.19 14.82
C LEU A 495 1.51 -14.29 15.65
N LEU A 496 0.34 -14.76 15.22
CA LEU A 496 -0.34 -15.89 15.86
C LEU A 496 0.40 -17.21 15.62
N VAL A 497 0.92 -17.41 14.41
CA VAL A 497 1.74 -18.59 14.07
C VAL A 497 3.05 -18.60 14.86
N SER A 498 3.76 -17.46 14.96
CA SER A 498 5.01 -17.37 15.76
C SER A 498 4.78 -17.60 17.25
N THR A 499 3.57 -17.32 17.74
CA THR A 499 3.14 -17.62 19.12
C THR A 499 2.93 -19.13 19.35
N GLY A 500 2.76 -19.92 18.29
CA GLY A 500 2.49 -21.35 18.37
C GLY A 500 1.01 -21.69 18.51
N LEU A 501 0.13 -20.82 17.99
CA LEU A 501 -1.29 -21.15 17.76
C LEU A 501 -1.42 -22.02 16.50
N LYS A 502 -2.35 -22.97 16.52
CA LYS A 502 -2.47 -24.07 15.54
C LYS A 502 -3.79 -24.10 14.78
N ASN A 503 -4.72 -23.19 15.07
CA ASN A 503 -6.05 -23.19 14.49
C ASN A 503 -5.93 -23.09 12.97
N LYS A 504 -6.58 -24.02 12.26
CA LYS A 504 -6.47 -24.18 10.80
C LYS A 504 -6.91 -22.95 10.02
N ASN A 505 -7.74 -22.08 10.61
CA ASN A 505 -8.22 -20.86 9.97
C ASN A 505 -7.21 -19.69 10.07
N ILE A 506 -6.17 -19.79 10.91
CA ILE A 506 -5.14 -18.76 11.03
C ILE A 506 -4.33 -18.72 9.74
N GLY A 507 -4.34 -17.55 9.09
CA GLY A 507 -3.61 -17.25 7.87
C GLY A 507 -4.33 -17.66 6.60
N HIS A 508 -5.50 -18.30 6.67
CA HIS A 508 -6.24 -18.78 5.51
C HIS A 508 -7.44 -17.87 5.20
N ASN A 509 -8.05 -18.05 4.03
CA ASN A 509 -9.22 -17.27 3.59
C ASN A 509 -8.92 -15.76 3.47
N LEU A 510 -7.68 -15.40 3.11
CA LEU A 510 -7.31 -14.01 2.82
C LEU A 510 -8.07 -13.54 1.57
N HIS A 511 -8.84 -12.46 1.70
CA HIS A 511 -9.49 -11.75 0.60
C HIS A 511 -8.74 -10.45 0.29
N LEU A 512 -8.70 -10.06 -0.99
CA LEU A 512 -7.86 -8.95 -1.45
C LEU A 512 -8.59 -7.82 -2.17
N HIS A 513 -9.86 -7.96 -2.59
CA HIS A 513 -10.50 -7.05 -3.54
C HIS A 513 -9.55 -6.68 -4.71
N PRO A 514 -9.13 -7.66 -5.53
CA PRO A 514 -8.18 -7.42 -6.60
C PRO A 514 -8.73 -6.39 -7.59
N VAL A 515 -7.83 -5.56 -8.12
CA VAL A 515 -8.18 -4.53 -9.11
C VAL A 515 -7.36 -4.64 -10.39
N LEU A 516 -7.98 -4.25 -11.49
CA LEU A 516 -7.33 -3.98 -12.78
C LEU A 516 -7.56 -2.53 -13.19
N PHE A 517 -6.49 -1.86 -13.61
CA PHE A 517 -6.53 -0.49 -14.09
C PHE A 517 -6.77 -0.42 -15.60
N ALA A 518 -7.49 0.62 -16.01
CA ALA A 518 -7.47 1.15 -17.37
C ALA A 518 -6.99 2.60 -17.34
N TRP A 519 -6.44 3.06 -18.45
CA TRP A 519 -6.00 4.44 -18.60
C TRP A 519 -6.59 5.07 -19.87
N GLY A 520 -6.77 6.39 -19.85
CA GLY A 520 -7.21 7.17 -21.00
C GLY A 520 -6.52 8.53 -21.04
N TYR A 521 -6.02 8.92 -22.21
CA TYR A 521 -5.33 10.20 -22.43
C TYR A 521 -6.29 11.29 -22.90
N PHE A 522 -6.25 12.46 -22.26
CA PHE A 522 -7.12 13.61 -22.53
C PHE A 522 -6.28 14.88 -22.71
N PRO A 523 -5.74 15.12 -23.92
CA PRO A 523 -4.94 16.31 -24.19
C PRO A 523 -5.77 17.57 -23.92
N GLU A 524 -5.14 18.58 -23.34
CA GLU A 524 -5.81 19.83 -22.93
C GLU A 524 -6.44 20.57 -24.12
N SER A 525 -5.81 20.49 -25.29
CA SER A 525 -6.32 21.05 -26.55
C SER A 525 -7.64 20.45 -27.04
N LYS A 526 -8.01 19.26 -26.59
CA LYS A 526 -9.26 18.56 -27.01
C LYS A 526 -10.23 18.28 -25.86
N SER A 527 -9.81 18.45 -24.60
CA SER A 527 -10.62 18.13 -23.43
C SER A 527 -11.17 19.39 -22.76
N LYS A 528 -12.46 19.38 -22.42
CA LYS A 528 -13.08 20.43 -21.59
C LYS A 528 -12.88 20.19 -20.08
N ILE A 529 -12.36 19.02 -19.70
CA ILE A 529 -12.16 18.62 -18.30
C ILE A 529 -10.84 19.20 -17.80
N LYS A 530 -10.92 20.02 -16.75
CA LYS A 530 -9.77 20.75 -16.17
C LYS A 530 -9.06 19.93 -15.08
N GLY A 531 -7.87 20.39 -14.68
CA GLY A 531 -7.09 19.84 -13.56
C GLY A 531 -6.28 18.60 -13.95
N ASN A 532 -5.29 18.23 -13.12
CA ASN A 532 -4.39 17.10 -13.45
C ASN A 532 -4.82 15.79 -12.79
N SER A 533 -4.32 14.67 -13.32
CA SER A 533 -4.66 13.32 -12.83
C SER A 533 -4.27 13.05 -11.38
N TYR A 534 -3.35 13.82 -10.81
CA TYR A 534 -2.83 13.66 -9.45
C TYR A 534 -3.40 14.69 -8.46
N GLU A 535 -4.40 15.47 -8.86
CA GLU A 535 -4.98 16.54 -8.04
C GLU A 535 -6.39 16.16 -7.51
N GLY A 536 -6.80 16.83 -6.43
CA GLY A 536 -8.18 16.79 -5.93
C GLY A 536 -8.57 15.56 -5.09
N GLY A 537 -9.88 15.33 -4.94
CA GLY A 537 -10.37 14.12 -4.26
C GLY A 537 -10.01 12.87 -5.05
N ILE A 538 -9.47 11.83 -4.39
CA ILE A 538 -9.04 10.59 -5.08
C ILE A 538 -10.26 9.76 -5.49
N ILE A 539 -11.15 9.41 -4.56
CA ILE A 539 -12.41 8.71 -4.84
C ILE A 539 -13.57 9.58 -4.34
N THR A 540 -14.27 10.24 -5.25
CA THR A 540 -15.50 11.01 -4.98
C THR A 540 -16.68 10.53 -5.82
N ARG A 541 -16.40 9.77 -6.89
CA ARG A 541 -17.36 9.11 -7.77
C ARG A 541 -17.07 7.62 -7.87
N LEU A 542 -18.13 6.84 -7.99
CA LEU A 542 -18.06 5.43 -8.36
C LEU A 542 -19.16 5.08 -9.35
N HIS A 543 -18.96 3.99 -10.08
CA HIS A 543 -20.01 3.33 -10.85
C HIS A 543 -20.09 1.85 -10.46
N LYS A 544 -21.29 1.32 -10.25
CA LYS A 544 -21.51 -0.11 -9.98
C LYS A 544 -21.82 -0.80 -11.29
N VAL A 545 -20.98 -1.76 -11.68
CA VAL A 545 -21.18 -2.52 -12.91
C VAL A 545 -22.28 -3.54 -12.69
N GLN A 546 -23.33 -3.46 -13.50
CA GLN A 546 -24.38 -4.47 -13.51
C GLN A 546 -23.84 -5.72 -14.19
N THR A 547 -23.73 -6.80 -13.43
CA THR A 547 -23.46 -8.14 -13.92
C THR A 547 -24.80 -8.90 -14.00
N GLY A 548 -24.92 -9.94 -14.83
CA GLY A 548 -26.21 -10.63 -15.06
C GLY A 548 -26.80 -11.33 -13.82
N ASP A 549 -26.00 -11.47 -12.77
CA ASP A 549 -26.32 -11.84 -11.40
C ASP A 549 -26.83 -10.63 -10.60
N SER A 550 -27.81 -10.84 -9.71
CA SER A 550 -28.51 -9.76 -8.98
C SER A 550 -27.65 -8.92 -8.03
N ASN A 551 -26.37 -9.29 -7.85
CA ASN A 551 -25.42 -8.60 -6.97
C ASN A 551 -24.38 -7.87 -7.83
N ASN A 552 -24.27 -6.55 -7.65
CA ASN A 552 -23.20 -5.77 -8.27
C ASN A 552 -21.84 -6.19 -7.69
N ASN A 553 -21.15 -7.10 -8.38
CA ASN A 553 -19.88 -7.68 -7.91
C ASN A 553 -18.65 -6.88 -8.34
N CYS A 554 -18.82 -5.80 -9.11
CA CYS A 554 -17.74 -4.91 -9.54
C CYS A 554 -18.10 -3.43 -9.38
N ILE A 555 -17.14 -2.64 -8.91
CA ILE A 555 -17.22 -1.18 -8.83
C ILE A 555 -16.07 -0.54 -9.61
N ILE A 556 -16.33 0.62 -10.20
CA ILE A 556 -15.36 1.45 -10.90
C ILE A 556 -15.10 2.70 -10.10
N GLU A 557 -13.83 2.96 -9.81
CA GLU A 557 -13.35 4.10 -9.03
C GLU A 557 -12.08 4.68 -9.67
N SER A 558 -11.69 5.88 -9.24
CA SER A 558 -10.48 6.57 -9.69
C SER A 558 -9.27 6.28 -8.78
N ALA A 559 -8.10 6.19 -9.39
CA ALA A 559 -6.87 5.82 -8.71
C ALA A 559 -6.05 7.04 -8.23
N ALA A 560 -5.23 6.86 -7.20
CA ALA A 560 -4.08 7.75 -6.94
C ALA A 560 -2.78 7.00 -7.23
N LEU A 561 -2.18 7.30 -8.38
CA LEU A 561 -0.88 6.77 -8.78
C LEU A 561 0.05 7.95 -9.07
N GLY A 562 1.05 8.13 -8.21
CA GLY A 562 2.15 9.07 -8.47
C GLY A 562 2.99 8.64 -9.68
N PRO A 563 3.90 9.50 -10.15
CA PRO A 563 4.69 9.22 -11.35
C PRO A 563 5.52 7.93 -11.27
N GLY A 564 6.14 7.66 -10.12
CA GLY A 564 6.92 6.45 -9.86
C GLY A 564 6.07 5.19 -9.90
N ALA A 565 4.98 5.15 -9.12
CA ALA A 565 4.06 4.01 -9.12
C ALA A 565 3.40 3.79 -10.49
N CYS A 566 3.03 4.87 -11.18
CA CYS A 566 2.50 4.82 -12.53
C CYS A 566 3.48 4.17 -13.50
N ALA A 567 4.72 4.66 -13.58
CA ALA A 567 5.73 4.14 -14.50
C ALA A 567 6.09 2.67 -14.18
N SER A 568 6.08 2.29 -12.91
CA SER A 568 6.28 0.90 -12.49
C SER A 568 5.20 -0.04 -13.00
N LEU A 569 3.94 0.40 -13.07
CA LEU A 569 2.83 -0.42 -13.55
C LEU A 569 2.68 -0.39 -15.08
N LEU A 570 2.91 0.77 -15.73
CA LEU A 570 2.74 0.92 -17.18
C LEU A 570 3.51 -0.16 -17.97
N PRO A 571 2.91 -0.83 -18.96
CA PRO A 571 3.62 -1.83 -19.74
C PRO A 571 4.80 -1.20 -20.48
N TRP A 572 5.94 -1.90 -20.51
CA TRP A 572 7.14 -1.42 -21.19
C TRP A 572 7.25 -2.06 -22.58
N ILE A 573 7.04 -1.26 -23.62
CA ILE A 573 7.15 -1.69 -25.03
C ILE A 573 8.52 -1.35 -25.61
N SER A 574 9.00 -0.15 -25.31
CA SER A 574 10.35 0.32 -25.60
C SER A 574 10.68 1.50 -24.68
N GLY A 575 11.95 1.90 -24.62
CA GLY A 575 12.35 3.07 -23.87
C GLY A 575 11.75 4.37 -24.41
N ASN A 576 11.55 4.45 -25.73
CA ASN A 576 10.85 5.57 -26.36
C ASN A 576 9.37 5.62 -25.98
N ASP A 577 8.67 4.49 -26.03
CA ASP A 577 7.25 4.39 -25.68
C ASP A 577 7.01 4.74 -24.21
N MET A 578 7.87 4.27 -23.29
CA MET A 578 7.80 4.62 -21.87
C MET A 578 7.93 6.14 -21.66
N LYS A 579 8.87 6.78 -22.36
CA LYS A 579 9.05 8.23 -22.26
C LYS A 579 7.87 9.02 -22.84
N ASP A 580 7.33 8.58 -23.97
CA ASP A 580 6.15 9.18 -24.59
C ASP A 580 4.88 9.02 -23.73
N GLN A 581 4.70 7.88 -23.07
CA GLN A 581 3.56 7.69 -22.16
C GLN A 581 3.70 8.54 -20.89
N MET A 582 4.91 8.63 -20.34
CA MET A 582 5.14 9.42 -19.13
C MET A 582 5.11 10.93 -19.39
N SER A 583 5.47 11.43 -20.58
CA SER A 583 5.27 12.85 -20.91
C SER A 583 3.79 13.27 -20.88
N LYS A 584 2.88 12.32 -21.08
CA LYS A 584 1.42 12.52 -21.01
C LYS A 584 0.84 12.37 -19.59
N TYR A 585 1.66 12.07 -18.60
CA TYR A 585 1.24 11.61 -17.26
C TYR A 585 0.13 12.46 -16.64
N ALA A 586 0.33 13.78 -16.57
CA ALA A 586 -0.59 14.71 -15.90
C ALA A 586 -2.01 14.75 -16.50
N ARG A 587 -2.13 14.37 -17.77
CA ARG A 587 -3.37 14.40 -18.57
C ARG A 587 -3.89 13.00 -18.91
N THR A 588 -3.38 11.97 -18.25
CA THR A 588 -3.86 10.59 -18.39
C THR A 588 -4.67 10.19 -17.16
N ALA A 589 -5.96 9.93 -17.36
CA ALA A 589 -6.83 9.43 -16.30
C ALA A 589 -6.60 7.94 -16.08
N ARG A 590 -6.73 7.51 -14.82
CA ARG A 590 -6.56 6.11 -14.39
C ARG A 590 -7.74 5.73 -13.50
N ILE A 591 -8.55 4.83 -14.01
CA ILE A 591 -9.69 4.26 -13.29
C ILE A 591 -9.51 2.76 -13.19
N PHE A 592 -10.11 2.12 -12.21
CA PHE A 592 -9.96 0.69 -11.99
C PHE A 592 -11.29 0.01 -11.75
N ALA A 593 -11.34 -1.25 -12.17
CA ALA A 593 -12.38 -2.19 -11.78
C ALA A 593 -11.92 -2.90 -10.51
N LEU A 594 -12.69 -2.78 -9.44
CA LEU A 594 -12.54 -3.52 -8.19
C LEU A 594 -13.66 -4.55 -8.11
N ILE A 595 -13.32 -5.78 -7.74
CA ILE A 595 -14.33 -6.83 -7.55
C ILE A 595 -14.46 -7.24 -6.08
N ARG A 596 -15.64 -7.79 -5.76
CA ARG A 596 -15.84 -8.60 -4.57
C ARG A 596 -15.37 -10.02 -4.87
N ASP A 597 -14.16 -10.36 -4.42
CA ASP A 597 -13.55 -11.65 -4.73
C ASP A 597 -14.21 -12.83 -4.01
N GLU A 598 -14.44 -13.90 -4.75
CA GLU A 598 -14.77 -15.23 -4.23
C GLU A 598 -13.52 -16.08 -4.01
N GLY A 599 -12.49 -15.87 -4.83
CA GLY A 599 -11.16 -16.41 -4.65
C GLY A 599 -10.56 -16.02 -3.30
N SER A 600 -9.59 -16.81 -2.83
CA SER A 600 -8.94 -16.56 -1.55
C SER A 600 -7.46 -16.95 -1.57
N GLY A 601 -6.76 -16.48 -0.55
CA GLY A 601 -5.34 -16.69 -0.36
C GLY A 601 -4.95 -17.11 1.05
N GLU A 602 -3.64 -17.15 1.25
CA GLU A 602 -3.02 -17.51 2.51
C GLU A 602 -1.83 -16.60 2.84
N VAL A 603 -1.64 -16.31 4.12
CA VAL A 603 -0.46 -15.65 4.69
C VAL A 603 -0.19 -16.21 6.08
N ARG A 604 0.86 -17.03 6.22
CA ARG A 604 1.29 -17.61 7.51
C ARG A 604 2.69 -17.17 7.94
N GLU A 605 3.46 -16.64 6.99
CA GLU A 605 4.80 -16.10 7.20
C GLU A 605 4.83 -14.66 6.69
N GLU A 606 5.51 -13.77 7.42
CA GLU A 606 5.63 -12.36 7.04
C GLU A 606 6.25 -12.23 5.64
N GLY A 607 5.59 -11.48 4.76
CA GLY A 607 6.05 -11.27 3.38
C GLY A 607 5.76 -12.42 2.41
N ARG A 608 5.17 -13.54 2.87
CA ARG A 608 4.79 -14.68 2.02
C ARG A 608 3.26 -14.73 1.87
N VAL A 609 2.76 -14.17 0.76
CA VAL A 609 1.32 -14.16 0.47
C VAL A 609 1.04 -14.99 -0.78
N THR A 610 0.14 -15.97 -0.68
CA THR A 610 -0.42 -16.68 -1.85
C THR A 610 -1.85 -16.20 -2.07
N TYR A 611 -2.31 -16.18 -3.31
CA TYR A 611 -3.67 -15.76 -3.61
C TYR A 611 -4.14 -16.32 -4.95
N HIS A 612 -5.37 -16.82 -4.99
CA HIS A 612 -5.96 -17.45 -6.17
C HIS A 612 -7.26 -16.75 -6.54
N LEU A 613 -7.33 -16.26 -7.79
CA LEU A 613 -8.57 -15.80 -8.40
C LEU A 613 -9.34 -17.01 -8.91
N ASN A 614 -10.64 -17.09 -8.62
CA ASN A 614 -11.50 -18.08 -9.25
C ASN A 614 -11.93 -17.61 -10.67
N GLU A 615 -12.71 -18.42 -11.38
CA GLU A 615 -13.15 -18.07 -12.75
C GLU A 615 -14.16 -16.93 -12.78
N MET A 616 -15.03 -16.82 -11.77
CA MET A 616 -15.99 -15.72 -11.65
C MET A 616 -15.28 -14.38 -11.42
N ASP A 617 -14.25 -14.36 -10.57
CA ASP A 617 -13.40 -13.20 -10.31
C ASP A 617 -12.80 -12.68 -11.62
N LYS A 618 -12.28 -13.58 -12.46
CA LYS A 618 -11.71 -13.22 -13.76
C LYS A 618 -12.75 -12.63 -14.70
N GLU A 619 -13.95 -13.20 -14.75
CA GLU A 619 -15.02 -12.69 -15.60
C GLU A 619 -15.52 -11.32 -15.10
N HIS A 620 -15.71 -11.14 -13.80
CA HIS A 620 -16.10 -9.84 -13.24
C HIS A 620 -15.02 -8.77 -13.45
N LEU A 621 -13.73 -9.12 -13.32
CA LEU A 621 -12.62 -8.21 -13.62
C LEU A 621 -12.56 -7.83 -15.10
N LYS A 622 -12.79 -8.80 -16.00
CA LYS A 622 -12.90 -8.56 -17.44
C LYS A 622 -14.05 -7.61 -17.76
N LEU A 623 -15.26 -7.87 -17.24
CA LEU A 623 -16.44 -7.03 -17.45
C LEU A 623 -16.22 -5.61 -16.91
N GLY A 624 -15.65 -5.49 -15.71
CA GLY A 624 -15.29 -4.22 -15.12
C GLY A 624 -14.27 -3.45 -15.95
N LEU A 625 -13.22 -4.12 -16.44
CA LEU A 625 -12.18 -3.49 -17.25
C LEU A 625 -12.72 -3.00 -18.60
N ARG A 626 -13.60 -3.77 -19.25
CA ARG A 626 -14.33 -3.33 -20.44
C ARG A 626 -15.17 -2.09 -20.16
N GLN A 627 -15.85 -2.06 -19.02
CA GLN A 627 -16.68 -0.93 -18.62
C GLN A 627 -15.84 0.33 -18.30
N CYS A 628 -14.67 0.18 -17.70
CA CYS A 628 -13.70 1.27 -17.54
C CYS A 628 -13.32 1.89 -18.90
N LEU A 629 -12.94 1.06 -19.87
CA LEU A 629 -12.57 1.53 -21.21
C LEU A 629 -13.73 2.26 -21.90
N ARG A 630 -14.96 1.74 -21.82
CA ARG A 630 -16.15 2.43 -22.35
C ARG A 630 -16.36 3.80 -21.70
N ILE A 631 -16.23 3.91 -20.38
CA ILE A 631 -16.35 5.18 -19.66
C ILE A 631 -15.30 6.19 -20.14
N LEU A 632 -14.04 5.75 -20.28
CA LEU A 632 -12.95 6.60 -20.77
C LEU A 632 -13.19 7.09 -22.21
N ILE A 633 -13.59 6.19 -23.11
CA ILE A 633 -13.92 6.53 -24.50
C ILE A 633 -15.09 7.52 -24.55
N ALA A 634 -16.18 7.24 -23.83
CA ALA A 634 -17.34 8.12 -23.79
C ALA A 634 -17.00 9.50 -23.21
N ALA A 635 -16.16 9.57 -22.19
CA ALA A 635 -15.67 10.83 -21.63
C ALA A 635 -14.88 11.66 -22.64
N GLY A 636 -14.34 11.04 -23.71
CA GLY A 636 -13.62 11.72 -24.80
C GLY A 636 -12.11 11.51 -24.76
N ALA A 637 -11.64 10.36 -24.26
CA ALA A 637 -10.23 10.00 -24.37
C ALA A 637 -9.83 9.90 -25.84
N VAL A 638 -8.62 10.37 -26.20
CA VAL A 638 -8.09 10.24 -27.57
C VAL A 638 -7.34 8.93 -27.78
N GLU A 639 -6.91 8.33 -26.67
CA GLU A 639 -6.26 7.02 -26.61
C GLU A 639 -6.62 6.37 -25.27
N VAL A 640 -6.91 5.08 -25.28
CA VAL A 640 -7.20 4.29 -24.08
C VAL A 640 -6.38 3.00 -24.08
N GLY A 641 -6.14 2.42 -22.92
CA GLY A 641 -5.47 1.13 -22.85
C GLY A 641 -5.56 0.44 -21.50
N THR A 642 -5.02 -0.77 -21.47
CA THR A 642 -4.88 -1.59 -20.26
C THR A 642 -3.42 -1.61 -19.80
N TYR A 643 -3.16 -2.39 -18.76
CA TYR A 643 -1.82 -2.63 -18.22
C TYR A 643 -1.26 -4.01 -18.62
N ARG A 644 -1.84 -4.65 -19.64
CA ARG A 644 -1.31 -5.89 -20.20
C ARG A 644 0.09 -5.68 -20.77
N SER A 645 0.97 -6.66 -20.58
CA SER A 645 2.42 -6.55 -20.83
C SER A 645 2.83 -6.17 -22.25
N ASP A 646 1.95 -6.34 -23.25
CA ASP A 646 2.13 -5.98 -24.65
C ASP A 646 1.69 -4.54 -24.99
N GLY A 647 1.15 -3.79 -24.02
CA GLY A 647 0.75 -2.40 -24.22
C GLY A 647 -0.58 -2.25 -24.95
N GLN A 648 -1.48 -3.23 -24.80
CA GLN A 648 -2.83 -3.23 -25.36
C GLN A 648 -3.53 -1.87 -25.20
N ARG A 649 -3.76 -1.20 -26.34
CA ARG A 649 -4.32 0.16 -26.41
C ARG A 649 -5.05 0.42 -27.72
N LEU A 650 -5.90 1.45 -27.72
CA LEU A 650 -6.73 1.86 -28.84
C LEU A 650 -6.69 3.40 -28.99
N ARG A 651 -6.45 3.88 -30.21
CA ARG A 651 -6.64 5.30 -30.55
C ARG A 651 -8.11 5.54 -30.87
N CYS A 652 -8.69 6.57 -30.28
CA CYS A 652 -10.12 6.85 -30.32
C CYS A 652 -10.50 7.94 -31.33
N ASP A 653 -9.54 8.71 -31.84
CA ASP A 653 -9.80 9.76 -32.84
C ASP A 653 -10.34 9.13 -34.15
N GLY A 654 -11.59 9.43 -34.50
CA GLY A 654 -12.22 8.99 -35.75
C GLY A 654 -12.59 7.50 -35.81
N ILE A 655 -12.59 6.81 -34.67
CA ILE A 655 -12.90 5.38 -34.58
C ILE A 655 -14.41 5.10 -34.69
N LYS A 656 -14.79 3.96 -35.27
CA LYS A 656 -16.19 3.50 -35.30
C LYS A 656 -16.51 2.66 -34.07
N ASN A 657 -17.81 2.54 -33.75
CA ASN A 657 -18.25 1.73 -32.62
C ASN A 657 -17.89 0.24 -32.79
N GLU A 658 -17.87 -0.27 -34.02
CA GLU A 658 -17.50 -1.66 -34.30
C GLU A 658 -16.04 -1.93 -33.94
N ASP A 659 -15.13 -1.00 -34.26
CA ASP A 659 -13.70 -1.13 -33.92
C ASP A 659 -13.50 -1.08 -32.39
N VAL A 660 -14.33 -0.30 -31.68
CA VAL A 660 -14.32 -0.26 -30.20
C VAL A 660 -14.75 -1.61 -29.63
N GLU A 661 -15.83 -2.21 -30.11
CA GLU A 661 -16.28 -3.50 -29.62
C GLU A 661 -15.29 -4.62 -29.96
N GLU A 662 -14.67 -4.61 -31.15
CA GLU A 662 -13.59 -5.54 -31.50
C GLU A 662 -12.40 -5.42 -30.52
N PHE A 663 -11.97 -4.20 -30.19
CA PHE A 663 -10.94 -3.99 -29.18
C PHE A 663 -11.37 -4.52 -27.81
N LEU A 664 -12.60 -4.25 -27.38
CA LEU A 664 -13.13 -4.71 -26.09
C LEU A 664 -13.23 -6.24 -26.02
N ASP A 665 -13.43 -6.93 -27.14
CA ASP A 665 -13.45 -8.40 -27.21
C ASP A 665 -12.07 -9.03 -26.97
N THR A 666 -10.99 -8.26 -27.13
CA THR A 666 -9.63 -8.69 -26.76
C THR A 666 -9.30 -8.55 -25.27
N ILE A 667 -10.21 -7.94 -24.48
CA ILE A 667 -10.00 -7.67 -23.06
C ILE A 667 -10.29 -8.92 -22.23
N VAL A 668 -9.30 -9.32 -21.42
CA VAL A 668 -9.37 -10.46 -20.51
C VAL A 668 -8.68 -10.12 -19.19
N ALA A 669 -8.94 -10.92 -18.16
CA ALA A 669 -8.19 -10.90 -16.91
C ALA A 669 -6.93 -11.79 -17.05
N ASP A 670 -5.86 -11.23 -17.64
CA ASP A 670 -4.63 -11.96 -17.92
C ASP A 670 -3.99 -12.60 -16.67
N PRO A 671 -3.24 -13.70 -16.82
CA PRO A 671 -2.53 -14.32 -15.72
C PRO A 671 -1.34 -13.45 -15.23
N GLY A 672 -0.76 -13.85 -14.10
CA GLY A 672 0.39 -13.15 -13.51
C GLY A 672 1.70 -13.39 -14.26
N PRO A 673 2.76 -12.62 -13.95
CA PRO A 673 4.03 -12.66 -14.65
C PRO A 673 4.77 -14.01 -14.56
N LYS A 674 4.52 -14.82 -13.53
CA LYS A 674 5.08 -16.19 -13.43
C LYS A 674 4.33 -17.25 -14.24
N SER A 675 3.26 -16.90 -14.95
CA SER A 675 2.55 -17.84 -15.81
C SER A 675 3.33 -18.15 -17.10
N ALA A 676 3.00 -19.26 -17.74
CA ALA A 676 3.54 -19.64 -19.05
C ALA A 676 2.83 -18.94 -20.23
N ALA A 677 1.90 -18.01 -19.95
CA ALA A 677 1.24 -17.24 -20.99
C ALA A 677 2.20 -16.20 -21.59
N GLU A 678 2.02 -15.88 -22.87
CA GLU A 678 2.80 -14.86 -23.57
C GLU A 678 2.55 -13.47 -22.96
N TYR A 679 1.28 -13.14 -22.70
CA TYR A 679 0.86 -11.90 -22.07
C TYR A 679 0.52 -12.10 -20.60
N TRP A 680 0.78 -11.06 -19.82
CA TRP A 680 0.55 -11.06 -18.38
C TRP A 680 0.20 -9.65 -17.90
N THR A 681 -0.34 -9.56 -16.69
CA THR A 681 -0.64 -8.29 -16.03
C THR A 681 -0.35 -8.37 -14.53
N ILE A 682 -0.25 -7.20 -13.89
CA ILE A 682 -0.13 -7.07 -12.43
C ILE A 682 -1.45 -6.52 -11.90
N TYR A 683 -2.05 -7.27 -10.99
CA TYR A 683 -3.21 -6.84 -10.22
C TYR A 683 -2.73 -6.01 -9.03
N CYS A 684 -3.59 -5.16 -8.49
CA CYS A 684 -3.29 -4.42 -7.27
C CYS A 684 -4.35 -4.68 -6.20
N SER A 685 -3.99 -4.48 -4.94
CA SER A 685 -4.90 -4.54 -3.81
C SER A 685 -4.45 -3.59 -2.71
N ALA A 686 -5.39 -2.82 -2.18
CA ALA A 686 -5.23 -2.04 -0.95
C ALA A 686 -6.12 -2.56 0.19
N HIS A 687 -6.85 -3.67 -0.02
CA HIS A 687 -7.87 -4.18 0.88
C HIS A 687 -7.55 -5.63 1.27
N GLN A 688 -6.87 -5.83 2.40
CA GLN A 688 -6.54 -7.17 2.87
C GLN A 688 -7.46 -7.56 4.02
N LEU A 689 -8.20 -8.67 3.89
CA LEU A 689 -9.28 -9.06 4.79
C LEU A 689 -9.25 -10.56 5.12
N SER A 690 -9.92 -10.94 6.20
CA SER A 690 -10.41 -12.32 6.43
C SER A 690 -9.37 -13.41 6.71
N SER A 691 -8.08 -13.07 6.84
CA SER A 691 -7.00 -14.03 7.09
C SER A 691 -7.04 -14.72 8.47
N CYS A 692 -7.91 -14.28 9.37
CA CYS A 692 -8.20 -14.89 10.68
C CYS A 692 -9.71 -14.75 10.96
N ARG A 693 -10.55 -15.15 10.00
CA ARG A 693 -11.98 -14.81 10.00
C ARG A 693 -12.71 -15.22 11.29
N MET A 694 -13.70 -14.42 11.65
CA MET A 694 -14.70 -14.75 12.66
C MET A 694 -15.57 -15.91 12.18
N GLY A 695 -15.85 -16.86 13.07
CA GLY A 695 -16.70 -18.03 12.79
C GLY A 695 -17.69 -18.32 13.92
N SER A 696 -18.76 -19.04 13.59
CA SER A 696 -19.75 -19.52 14.57
C SER A 696 -19.19 -20.61 15.49
N THR A 697 -18.19 -21.36 15.01
CA THR A 697 -17.48 -22.40 15.76
C THR A 697 -15.97 -22.30 15.52
N GLU A 698 -15.19 -23.06 16.29
CA GLU A 698 -13.74 -23.17 16.12
C GLU A 698 -13.32 -23.73 14.77
N GLU A 699 -14.14 -24.62 14.20
CA GLU A 699 -13.90 -25.18 12.87
C GLU A 699 -14.09 -24.14 11.77
N ASP A 700 -15.01 -23.19 11.97
CA ASP A 700 -15.43 -22.22 10.97
C ASP A 700 -14.53 -20.97 10.93
N GLY A 701 -13.86 -20.62 12.03
CA GLY A 701 -13.07 -19.39 12.14
C GLY A 701 -11.88 -19.47 13.11
N ALA A 702 -11.03 -18.44 13.09
CA ALA A 702 -9.91 -18.31 14.01
C ALA A 702 -10.31 -17.68 15.35
N VAL A 703 -11.42 -16.93 15.35
CA VAL A 703 -12.00 -16.26 16.52
C VAL A 703 -13.51 -16.46 16.57
N ASP A 704 -14.06 -16.35 17.78
CA ASP A 704 -15.50 -16.39 18.03
C ASP A 704 -16.19 -15.06 17.64
N GLU A 705 -17.52 -14.98 17.83
CA GLU A 705 -18.33 -13.78 17.56
C GLU A 705 -18.03 -12.57 18.48
N ASN A 706 -17.19 -12.76 19.50
CA ASN A 706 -16.68 -11.71 20.36
C ASN A 706 -15.28 -11.26 19.93
N GLY A 707 -14.72 -11.86 18.88
CA GLY A 707 -13.36 -11.61 18.41
C GLY A 707 -12.30 -12.27 19.28
N GLU A 708 -12.67 -13.17 20.19
CA GLU A 708 -11.74 -13.90 21.06
C GLU A 708 -11.20 -15.15 20.35
N SER A 709 -9.90 -15.40 20.46
CA SER A 709 -9.24 -16.57 19.88
C SER A 709 -9.79 -17.87 20.48
N TRP A 710 -10.18 -18.83 19.64
CA TRP A 710 -10.62 -20.15 20.10
C TRP A 710 -9.54 -20.90 20.88
N GLU A 711 -8.25 -20.64 20.63
CA GLU A 711 -7.15 -21.36 21.27
C GLU A 711 -6.57 -20.66 22.50
N ALA A 712 -6.80 -19.35 22.64
CA ALA A 712 -6.15 -18.52 23.65
C ALA A 712 -7.14 -17.61 24.38
N GLU A 713 -7.29 -17.83 25.70
CA GLU A 713 -8.14 -17.00 26.57
C GLU A 713 -7.54 -15.61 26.77
N GLY A 714 -8.36 -14.56 26.61
CA GLY A 714 -7.93 -13.18 26.77
C GLY A 714 -7.12 -12.62 25.60
N LEU A 715 -7.00 -13.37 24.50
CA LEU A 715 -6.45 -12.89 23.23
C LEU A 715 -7.58 -12.58 22.25
N PHE A 716 -7.68 -11.32 21.83
CA PHE A 716 -8.70 -10.85 20.89
C PHE A 716 -8.08 -10.32 19.60
N LEU A 717 -8.84 -10.32 18.51
CA LEU A 717 -8.46 -9.68 17.25
C LEU A 717 -9.41 -8.52 16.93
N CYS A 718 -8.85 -7.37 16.53
CA CYS A 718 -9.59 -6.14 16.22
C CYS A 718 -9.05 -5.49 14.95
N ASP A 719 -9.00 -6.21 13.83
CA ASP A 719 -8.56 -5.68 12.54
C ASP A 719 -9.26 -6.34 11.34
N GLY A 720 -8.79 -6.08 10.11
CA GLY A 720 -9.36 -6.66 8.90
C GLY A 720 -9.33 -8.18 8.81
N SER A 721 -8.47 -8.85 9.59
CA SER A 721 -8.33 -10.31 9.55
C SER A 721 -9.58 -11.04 10.04
N VAL A 722 -10.37 -10.43 10.92
CA VAL A 722 -11.57 -11.06 11.51
C VAL A 722 -12.81 -10.99 10.61
N ILE A 723 -12.75 -10.21 9.54
CA ILE A 723 -13.90 -10.02 8.65
C ILE A 723 -14.30 -11.37 8.00
N PRO A 724 -15.59 -11.77 7.96
CA PRO A 724 -15.96 -13.12 7.52
C PRO A 724 -15.68 -13.46 6.05
N SER A 725 -15.79 -12.49 5.14
CA SER A 725 -15.50 -12.62 3.70
C SER A 725 -15.25 -11.27 3.03
N ALA A 726 -14.96 -11.26 1.72
CA ALA A 726 -14.89 -10.05 0.91
C ALA A 726 -16.18 -9.21 1.03
N ILE A 727 -16.01 -7.88 1.06
CA ILE A 727 -17.08 -6.89 1.31
C ILE A 727 -17.59 -6.28 -0.01
N GLY A 728 -16.74 -6.20 -1.03
CA GLY A 728 -17.04 -5.55 -2.31
C GLY A 728 -16.99 -4.02 -2.30
N VAL A 729 -16.63 -3.41 -1.16
CA VAL A 729 -16.43 -1.95 -0.99
C VAL A 729 -15.23 -1.68 -0.08
N ASN A 730 -14.80 -0.42 0.05
CA ASN A 730 -13.66 -0.05 0.89
C ASN A 730 -13.89 -0.46 2.36
N PRO A 731 -12.94 -1.17 3.01
CA PRO A 731 -13.21 -1.88 4.26
C PRO A 731 -13.07 -1.04 5.53
N MET A 732 -12.64 0.22 5.45
CA MET A 732 -12.30 1.04 6.62
C MET A 732 -13.43 1.11 7.65
N ILE A 733 -14.65 1.38 7.18
CA ILE A 733 -15.82 1.51 8.06
C ILE A 733 -16.15 0.17 8.70
N THR A 734 -16.19 -0.91 7.91
CA THR A 734 -16.47 -2.26 8.41
C THR A 734 -15.49 -2.66 9.50
N ILE A 735 -14.18 -2.47 9.25
CA ILE A 735 -13.13 -2.82 10.22
C ILE A 735 -13.27 -2.02 11.51
N GLN A 736 -13.44 -0.69 11.42
CA GLN A 736 -13.61 0.16 12.59
C GLN A 736 -14.88 -0.18 13.38
N SER A 737 -15.99 -0.48 12.70
CA SER A 737 -17.27 -0.81 13.34
C SER A 737 -17.22 -2.17 14.03
N THR A 738 -16.60 -3.17 13.40
CA THR A 738 -16.37 -4.48 14.03
C THR A 738 -15.48 -4.35 15.27
N ALA A 739 -14.37 -3.60 15.18
CA ALA A 739 -13.50 -3.33 16.31
C ALA A 739 -14.21 -2.56 17.44
N PHE A 740 -15.06 -1.58 17.11
CA PHE A 740 -15.85 -0.83 18.09
C PHE A 740 -16.74 -1.75 18.94
N CYS A 741 -17.47 -2.67 18.29
CA CYS A 741 -18.33 -3.60 19.00
C CYS A 741 -17.55 -4.61 19.84
N ILE A 742 -16.48 -5.21 19.28
CA ILE A 742 -15.61 -6.14 20.01
C ILE A 742 -15.05 -5.45 21.26
N SER A 743 -14.56 -4.22 21.11
CA SER A 743 -13.94 -3.47 22.21
C SER A 743 -14.94 -3.11 23.32
N LYS A 744 -16.21 -2.83 22.98
CA LYS A 744 -17.27 -2.64 23.99
C LYS A 744 -17.50 -3.92 24.80
N LYS A 745 -17.58 -5.09 24.15
CA LYS A 745 -17.71 -6.38 24.84
C LYS A 745 -16.51 -6.71 25.73
N ILE A 746 -15.29 -6.37 25.28
CA ILE A 746 -14.06 -6.50 26.08
C ILE A 746 -14.13 -5.61 27.32
N ALA A 747 -14.53 -4.34 27.18
CA ALA A 747 -14.68 -3.40 28.29
C ALA A 747 -15.69 -3.91 29.34
N GLU A 748 -16.82 -4.44 28.89
CA GLU A 748 -17.83 -5.05 29.76
C GLU A 748 -17.26 -6.28 30.51
N SER A 749 -16.53 -7.15 29.81
CA SER A 749 -15.91 -8.34 30.39
C SER A 749 -14.85 -7.99 31.45
N LEU A 750 -14.03 -6.96 31.19
CA LEU A 750 -13.05 -6.44 32.15
C LEU A 750 -13.73 -5.83 33.37
N LYS A 751 -14.82 -5.08 33.19
CA LYS A 751 -15.61 -4.52 34.29
C LYS A 751 -16.25 -5.60 35.17
N GLN A 752 -16.62 -6.73 34.58
CA GLN A 752 -17.15 -7.90 35.29
C GLN A 752 -16.06 -8.75 35.98
N GLY A 753 -14.77 -8.41 35.80
CA GLY A 753 -13.66 -9.13 36.43
C GLY A 753 -13.33 -10.47 35.77
N LYS A 754 -13.73 -10.70 34.51
CA LYS A 754 -13.49 -11.97 33.79
C LYS A 754 -11.99 -12.25 33.60
N PHE A 755 -11.16 -11.21 33.51
CA PHE A 755 -9.71 -11.32 33.27
C PHE A 755 -8.92 -10.61 34.38
N CYS A 756 -8.55 -11.33 35.44
CA CYS A 756 -7.70 -10.82 36.54
C CYS A 756 -6.26 -11.30 36.39
N PHE A 757 -5.26 -10.54 36.82
CA PHE A 757 -3.91 -11.10 37.00
C PHE A 757 -4.01 -12.27 38.01
N ASP A 758 -3.30 -13.37 37.78
CA ASP A 758 -3.31 -14.48 38.74
C ASP A 758 -2.72 -13.97 40.06
N ASP A 759 -3.57 -13.86 41.10
CA ASP A 759 -3.11 -13.70 42.48
C ASP A 759 -2.31 -14.97 42.84
N SER A 760 -0.99 -14.86 42.80
CA SER A 760 -0.08 -15.81 43.46
C SER A 760 -0.20 -15.77 45.00
N SER A 761 -1.21 -15.07 45.54
CA SER A 761 -1.54 -14.94 46.97
C SER A 761 -2.83 -15.66 47.39
N ARG A 762 -3.42 -16.52 46.54
CA ARG A 762 -4.44 -17.50 46.97
C ARG A 762 -3.88 -18.92 46.90
N ALA A 763 -2.93 -19.21 47.77
CA ALA A 763 -2.55 -20.55 48.18
C ALA A 763 -2.44 -20.57 49.71
#